data_AF-A0A6P4ZH74-F1
#
_entry.id   AF-A0A6P4ZH74-F1
#
_cell.length_a   1.000
_cell.length_b   1.000
_cell.length_c   1.000
_cell.angle_alpha   90.00
_cell.angle_beta   90.00
_cell.angle_gamma   90.00
#
_symmetry.space_group_name_H-M   'P 1'
#
loop_
_entity.id
_entity.type
_entity.pdbx_description
1 polymer ?
#
loop_
_entity_poly.entity_id
_entity_poly.type
_entity_poly.pdbx_seq_one_letter_code
_entity_poly.pdbx_strand_id
1 'polypeptide(L)'
;MSSVAGTEASTVGSESVFYSSRDEVRRIFAQARGRKVEEPKEGIDGPIFWIEGPEPEEKRDVIVDQELRSFTARAPEEDLDDIPSNVRSSTPVSQPPPYNDLDLQYTIEDVPPWPICIILGFQHYLTMFGATVALPLILSGPLCVGENNVAKGQLISTIFFVSGLSTLLQTTIGIRLPIVQGGTYTFLVPTFAILSLEKWSCPAEGDAGFGENETWQQRLREIQGAIMVSALFQVFIGFSGLMGIMLRFIGPLAIAPTIALVGLSLFEPAANFCGVQWGIACFTIFLVLLFSQYLAKFNAPALGWKDGRCGVIWWPVFKLFPVILAIICAWILSAILTAAGAYTSDPNNRQYLARTDARTSVLKEAPWFYFPYPGQWGTPTVSAAGVFGMLAGVLASMVESVGDYYACARLSGAPPPPIHAINRGIGMEGIGCLLAGMWGSGNGTTSYSENIGAIGITKVGSRRVIQIGGIIMILLAVFGKFGALFTTIPDPIIGGLFCCTFGMVTAVGISNLRHVDLNSSRNLFILGFSLIFGLVLPSWLRANPGAINTGVTELDQVITVLLSTNMAVGGLIGLILDNTIPGTLEQRGMLKWRGFMEDHPEYDRYMEGYNFPFGMNLIRKVACFRHVPFCPTFHEDFISFLTCGRKRSKNTDSQTPDTKPYAVDMTAEDSGMNSMIGDRLHHHRGSDTDFEDELPAIYPTRTSVL
;
A
#
# COMPACT_ATOMS: atom_id res chain seq x y z
N MET A 1 -34.50 3.99 -30.71
CA MET A 1 -35.45 3.44 -31.71
C MET A 1 -36.21 2.29 -31.05
N SER A 2 -37.48 2.10 -31.39
CA SER A 2 -38.26 0.88 -31.12
C SER A 2 -37.82 -0.26 -32.08
N SER A 3 -38.29 -1.52 -32.04
CA SER A 3 -39.54 -2.06 -31.48
C SER A 3 -39.48 -3.58 -31.23
N VAL A 4 -40.32 -4.07 -30.30
CA VAL A 4 -41.32 -5.19 -30.40
C VAL A 4 -41.09 -6.28 -31.49
N ALA A 5 -41.23 -7.59 -31.27
CA ALA A 5 -42.13 -8.37 -30.38
C ALA A 5 -41.45 -9.67 -29.84
N GLY A 6 -42.10 -10.59 -29.11
CA GLY A 6 -43.49 -10.68 -28.64
C GLY A 6 -43.76 -12.03 -27.92
N THR A 7 -44.72 -12.05 -27.01
CA THR A 7 -45.08 -13.23 -26.18
C THR A 7 -46.15 -14.12 -26.80
N GLU A 8 -46.10 -15.42 -26.51
CA GLU A 8 -47.30 -16.20 -26.17
C GLU A 8 -46.96 -17.42 -25.29
N ALA A 9 -47.94 -18.01 -24.62
CA ALA A 9 -47.73 -19.03 -23.59
C ALA A 9 -48.89 -20.04 -23.51
N SER A 10 -48.59 -21.28 -23.12
CA SER A 10 -49.60 -22.26 -22.68
C SER A 10 -49.02 -23.26 -21.69
N THR A 11 -49.83 -23.66 -20.70
CA THR A 11 -49.42 -24.50 -19.57
C THR A 11 -50.03 -25.90 -19.66
N VAL A 12 -49.18 -26.94 -19.53
CA VAL A 12 -49.57 -28.27 -19.04
C VAL A 12 -48.49 -28.73 -18.06
N GLY A 13 -48.87 -29.35 -16.95
CA GLY A 13 -47.97 -29.64 -15.82
C GLY A 13 -47.61 -31.12 -15.66
N SER A 14 -47.42 -31.51 -14.39
CA SER A 14 -47.01 -32.82 -13.85
C SER A 14 -45.50 -33.14 -13.79
N GLU A 15 -45.06 -33.30 -12.54
CA GLU A 15 -44.03 -34.21 -12.01
C GLU A 15 -42.53 -34.05 -12.36
N SER A 16 -41.72 -34.46 -11.39
CA SER A 16 -40.29 -34.16 -11.28
C SER A 16 -39.45 -35.44 -11.22
N VAL A 17 -38.32 -35.48 -11.94
CA VAL A 17 -37.14 -36.27 -11.52
C VAL A 17 -35.85 -35.53 -11.92
N PHE A 18 -34.93 -35.34 -10.99
CA PHE A 18 -33.53 -34.98 -11.28
C PHE A 18 -32.74 -36.25 -11.63
N TYR A 19 -31.96 -36.23 -12.71
CA TYR A 19 -30.93 -37.25 -12.98
C TYR A 19 -29.52 -36.62 -12.97
N SER A 20 -28.56 -37.30 -12.33
CA SER A 20 -27.22 -36.77 -12.11
C SER A 20 -26.25 -37.10 -13.25
N SER A 21 -25.30 -36.21 -13.53
CA SER A 21 -24.30 -36.27 -14.62
C SER A 21 -23.26 -37.41 -14.53
N ARG A 22 -23.42 -38.36 -13.61
CA ARG A 22 -22.38 -39.32 -13.22
C ARG A 22 -22.15 -40.44 -14.24
N ASP A 23 -23.18 -40.84 -14.99
CA ASP A 23 -23.08 -41.93 -15.97
C ASP A 23 -22.70 -41.47 -17.38
N GLU A 24 -22.87 -40.18 -17.70
CA GLU A 24 -22.39 -39.58 -18.95
C GLU A 24 -20.86 -39.49 -18.95
N VAL A 25 -20.26 -39.07 -17.83
CA VAL A 25 -18.81 -39.11 -17.60
C VAL A 25 -18.25 -40.54 -17.75
N ARG A 26 -18.98 -41.56 -17.25
CA ARG A 26 -18.57 -42.97 -17.40
C ARG A 26 -18.54 -43.44 -18.86
N ARG A 27 -19.49 -43.00 -19.69
CA ARG A 27 -19.49 -43.32 -21.14
C ARG A 27 -18.29 -42.71 -21.86
N ILE A 28 -17.94 -41.47 -21.54
CA ILE A 28 -16.77 -40.76 -22.11
C ILE A 28 -15.47 -41.51 -21.75
N PHE A 29 -15.28 -41.90 -20.48
CA PHE A 29 -14.10 -42.67 -20.06
C PHE A 29 -14.04 -44.10 -20.63
N ALA A 30 -15.19 -44.71 -20.96
CA ALA A 30 -15.23 -46.03 -21.61
C ALA A 30 -14.77 -45.95 -23.08
N GLN A 31 -15.25 -44.97 -23.85
CA GLN A 31 -14.81 -44.79 -25.25
C GLN A 31 -13.31 -44.47 -25.36
N ALA A 32 -12.74 -43.75 -24.39
CA ALA A 32 -11.33 -43.37 -24.37
C ALA A 32 -10.33 -44.54 -24.18
N ARG A 33 -10.78 -45.79 -23.95
CA ARG A 33 -9.89 -46.93 -23.63
C ARG A 33 -9.84 -48.06 -24.66
N GLY A 34 -10.53 -47.93 -25.81
CA GLY A 34 -10.18 -48.67 -27.03
C GLY A 34 -10.13 -50.21 -26.95
N ARG A 35 -10.92 -50.85 -26.09
CA ARG A 35 -11.05 -52.32 -26.00
C ARG A 35 -12.48 -52.76 -26.27
N LYS A 36 -12.64 -53.86 -27.02
CA LYS A 36 -13.95 -54.50 -27.23
C LYS A 36 -14.47 -55.08 -25.91
N VAL A 37 -15.79 -55.14 -25.79
CA VAL A 37 -16.49 -55.90 -24.75
C VAL A 37 -16.72 -57.31 -25.27
N GLU A 38 -16.34 -58.32 -24.49
CA GLU A 38 -16.81 -59.70 -24.61
C GLU A 38 -17.28 -60.15 -23.22
N GLU A 39 -18.32 -61.00 -23.19
CA GLU A 39 -19.00 -61.45 -21.97
C GLU A 39 -18.36 -62.73 -21.37
N PRO A 40 -18.64 -63.06 -20.09
CA PRO A 40 -17.69 -63.80 -19.27
C PRO A 40 -17.68 -65.31 -19.48
N LYS A 41 -16.60 -65.94 -18.98
CA LYS A 41 -16.54 -67.38 -18.68
C LYS A 41 -16.01 -67.60 -17.26
N GLU A 42 -16.54 -68.64 -16.63
CA GLU A 42 -16.22 -69.06 -15.26
C GLU A 42 -14.85 -69.76 -15.19
N GLY A 43 -14.14 -69.66 -14.05
CA GLY A 43 -12.94 -70.48 -13.85
C GLY A 43 -11.89 -70.04 -12.82
N ILE A 44 -12.21 -70.18 -11.52
CA ILE A 44 -11.29 -70.69 -10.46
C ILE A 44 -10.14 -69.78 -9.92
N ASP A 45 -9.96 -69.88 -8.59
CA ASP A 45 -8.85 -69.48 -7.69
C ASP A 45 -8.37 -68.00 -7.58
N GLY A 46 -8.62 -67.43 -6.39
CA GLY A 46 -8.05 -66.18 -5.86
C GLY A 46 -8.70 -65.80 -4.51
N PRO A 47 -7.95 -65.28 -3.51
CA PRO A 47 -8.47 -65.14 -2.14
C PRO A 47 -9.46 -63.97 -1.96
N ILE A 48 -10.44 -64.20 -1.08
CA ILE A 48 -11.47 -63.22 -0.69
C ILE A 48 -10.86 -62.15 0.21
N PHE A 49 -10.90 -60.88 -0.21
CA PHE A 49 -10.70 -59.74 0.68
C PHE A 49 -12.03 -59.33 1.33
N TRP A 50 -12.03 -59.26 2.66
CA TRP A 50 -13.14 -58.71 3.44
C TRP A 50 -13.15 -57.18 3.34
N ILE A 51 -14.34 -56.59 3.36
CA ILE A 51 -14.51 -55.15 3.57
C ILE A 51 -14.69 -54.95 5.07
N GLU A 52 -13.73 -54.30 5.73
CA GLU A 52 -13.84 -53.94 7.14
C GLU A 52 -14.85 -52.80 7.37
N GLY A 53 -15.55 -52.87 8.51
CA GLY A 53 -16.47 -51.82 8.94
C GLY A 53 -15.75 -50.60 9.53
N PRO A 54 -16.50 -49.55 9.92
CA PRO A 54 -15.92 -48.35 10.53
C PRO A 54 -15.26 -48.67 11.88
N GLU A 55 -14.05 -48.13 12.10
CA GLU A 55 -13.29 -48.36 13.34
C GLU A 55 -13.96 -47.75 14.60
N PRO A 56 -13.70 -48.30 15.81
CA PRO A 56 -14.30 -47.82 17.05
C PRO A 56 -13.92 -46.38 17.43
N GLU A 57 -14.82 -45.70 18.15
CA GLU A 57 -14.68 -44.29 18.55
C GLU A 57 -13.43 -44.02 19.39
N GLU A 58 -12.97 -44.99 20.20
CA GLU A 58 -11.77 -44.88 21.04
C GLU A 58 -10.48 -44.62 20.24
N LYS A 59 -10.43 -44.98 18.95
CA LYS A 59 -9.33 -44.57 18.05
C LYS A 59 -9.45 -43.14 17.53
N ARG A 60 -10.66 -42.57 17.42
CA ARG A 60 -10.84 -41.20 16.93
C ARG A 60 -10.24 -40.18 17.89
N ASP A 61 -10.47 -40.34 19.18
CA ASP A 61 -9.94 -39.41 20.18
C ASP A 61 -8.40 -39.45 20.23
N VAL A 62 -7.80 -40.62 20.02
CA VAL A 62 -6.33 -40.76 19.89
C VAL A 62 -5.82 -40.06 18.62
N ILE A 63 -6.49 -40.21 17.47
CA ILE A 63 -6.10 -39.54 16.22
C ILE A 63 -6.29 -38.02 16.32
N VAL A 64 -7.37 -37.55 16.94
CA VAL A 64 -7.65 -36.12 17.14
C VAL A 64 -6.64 -35.50 18.11
N ASP A 65 -6.30 -36.16 19.22
CA ASP A 65 -5.26 -35.67 20.14
C ASP A 65 -3.85 -35.75 19.49
N GLN A 66 -3.62 -36.68 18.56
CA GLN A 66 -2.38 -36.75 17.78
C GLN A 66 -2.28 -35.63 16.71
N GLU A 67 -3.39 -35.20 16.09
CA GLU A 67 -3.41 -33.99 15.24
C GLU A 67 -3.31 -32.69 16.07
N LEU A 68 -3.96 -32.57 17.23
CA LEU A 68 -3.76 -31.40 18.10
C LEU A 68 -2.29 -31.26 18.58
N ARG A 69 -1.57 -32.39 18.70
CA ARG A 69 -0.13 -32.39 18.95
C ARG A 69 0.69 -32.00 17.71
N SER A 70 0.28 -32.36 16.50
CA SER A 70 0.99 -31.91 15.27
C SER A 70 0.82 -30.41 15.02
N PHE A 71 -0.29 -29.80 15.45
CA PHE A 71 -0.47 -28.34 15.47
C PHE A 71 0.42 -27.60 16.49
N THR A 72 1.06 -28.30 17.44
CA THR A 72 1.83 -27.69 18.54
C THR A 72 3.29 -28.15 18.65
N ALA A 73 3.71 -29.14 17.88
CA ALA A 73 5.10 -29.60 17.81
C ALA A 73 5.97 -28.73 16.90
N ARG A 74 7.24 -28.54 17.27
CA ARG A 74 8.31 -28.27 16.28
C ARG A 74 8.53 -29.53 15.45
N ALA A 75 9.04 -29.38 14.23
CA ALA A 75 9.68 -30.49 13.53
C ALA A 75 10.85 -31.03 14.38
N PRO A 76 11.11 -32.35 14.40
CA PRO A 76 12.31 -32.90 15.02
C PRO A 76 13.58 -32.37 14.35
N GLU A 77 14.61 -32.11 15.15
CA GLU A 77 15.98 -31.91 14.68
C GLU A 77 16.70 -33.26 14.77
N GLU A 78 16.68 -34.06 13.69
CA GLU A 78 17.56 -35.21 13.44
C GLU A 78 17.46 -35.62 11.95
N ASP A 79 18.40 -36.45 11.46
CA ASP A 79 18.54 -36.92 10.06
C ASP A 79 18.77 -35.83 8.98
N LEU A 80 19.94 -35.16 9.03
CA LEU A 80 20.43 -34.29 7.94
C LEU A 80 21.89 -34.52 7.49
N ASP A 81 22.61 -35.47 8.10
CA ASP A 81 24.05 -35.69 7.84
C ASP A 81 24.37 -36.56 6.60
N ASP A 82 23.37 -37.24 6.00
CA ASP A 82 23.57 -38.27 4.97
C ASP A 82 23.11 -37.86 3.55
N ILE A 83 23.24 -36.57 3.20
CA ILE A 83 22.97 -36.07 1.84
C ILE A 83 24.29 -35.78 1.08
N PRO A 84 24.60 -36.50 -0.01
CA PRO A 84 25.85 -36.31 -0.75
C PRO A 84 25.93 -34.93 -1.41
N SER A 85 27.09 -34.27 -1.26
CA SER A 85 27.30 -32.82 -1.42
C SER A 85 27.21 -32.23 -2.86
N ASN A 86 26.74 -33.00 -3.84
CA ASN A 86 26.84 -32.69 -5.27
C ASN A 86 25.50 -32.41 -5.99
N VAL A 87 24.55 -31.75 -5.31
CA VAL A 87 23.38 -31.11 -5.97
C VAL A 87 23.20 -29.65 -5.51
N ARG A 88 24.21 -28.80 -5.77
CA ARG A 88 24.00 -27.34 -5.73
C ARG A 88 23.34 -26.89 -7.03
N SER A 89 22.09 -26.45 -6.95
CA SER A 89 21.44 -25.74 -8.05
C SER A 89 22.20 -24.44 -8.34
N SER A 90 22.66 -24.28 -9.58
CA SER A 90 23.59 -23.21 -10.00
C SER A 90 22.93 -21.85 -10.27
N THR A 91 21.73 -21.61 -9.74
CA THR A 91 21.15 -20.27 -9.62
C THR A 91 21.59 -19.63 -8.31
N PRO A 92 22.49 -18.63 -8.30
CA PRO A 92 22.73 -17.85 -7.08
C PRO A 92 21.44 -17.12 -6.73
N VAL A 93 20.82 -17.51 -5.61
CA VAL A 93 19.76 -16.72 -4.98
C VAL A 93 20.42 -15.39 -4.60
N SER A 94 20.08 -14.33 -5.32
CA SER A 94 20.64 -13.01 -5.04
C SER A 94 20.17 -12.57 -3.65
N GLN A 95 21.10 -12.60 -2.70
CA GLN A 95 20.95 -11.89 -1.44
C GLN A 95 20.61 -10.42 -1.76
N PRO A 96 19.70 -9.78 -1.00
CA PRO A 96 19.54 -8.34 -1.12
C PRO A 96 20.92 -7.70 -0.88
N PRO A 97 21.41 -6.84 -1.78
CA PRO A 97 22.78 -6.36 -1.71
C PRO A 97 23.00 -5.56 -0.42
N PRO A 98 24.23 -5.54 0.14
CA PRO A 98 24.55 -4.73 1.30
C PRO A 98 24.21 -3.26 1.00
N TYR A 99 23.78 -2.54 2.03
CA TYR A 99 23.03 -1.29 1.84
C TYR A 99 23.75 -0.15 1.10
N ASN A 100 25.08 -0.22 1.03
CA ASN A 100 25.90 0.74 0.33
C ASN A 100 25.86 0.57 -1.21
N ASP A 101 25.28 -0.52 -1.73
CA ASP A 101 25.10 -0.77 -3.19
C ASP A 101 23.86 -0.07 -3.79
N LEU A 102 23.02 0.56 -2.96
CA LEU A 102 21.97 1.42 -3.47
C LEU A 102 22.58 2.76 -3.89
N ASP A 103 22.72 2.97 -5.20
CA ASP A 103 23.03 4.26 -5.84
C ASP A 103 22.01 5.34 -5.38
N LEU A 104 22.33 6.02 -4.29
CA LEU A 104 21.51 7.01 -3.60
C LEU A 104 22.25 8.35 -3.58
N GLN A 105 21.60 9.41 -4.06
CA GLN A 105 22.13 10.78 -3.98
C GLN A 105 22.03 11.34 -2.56
N TYR A 106 21.01 10.93 -1.82
CA TYR A 106 20.85 11.23 -0.39
C TYR A 106 20.19 10.04 0.31
N THR A 107 20.81 9.56 1.37
CA THR A 107 20.26 8.56 2.29
C THR A 107 19.25 9.20 3.26
N ILE A 108 18.72 8.39 4.17
CA ILE A 108 17.61 8.73 5.09
C ILE A 108 17.98 9.75 6.16
N GLU A 109 19.22 9.69 6.64
CA GLU A 109 19.76 10.60 7.65
C GLU A 109 20.38 11.86 7.06
N ASP A 110 20.66 11.86 5.76
CA ASP A 110 21.29 13.00 5.08
C ASP A 110 20.42 14.26 5.13
N VAL A 111 21.10 15.40 5.24
CA VAL A 111 20.51 16.73 5.25
C VAL A 111 21.02 17.51 4.03
N PRO A 112 20.32 17.44 2.88
CA PRO A 112 20.70 18.24 1.71
C PRO A 112 20.72 19.73 2.02
N PRO A 113 21.54 20.54 1.32
CA PRO A 113 21.53 21.99 1.43
C PRO A 113 20.11 22.56 1.31
N TRP A 114 19.75 23.55 2.14
CA TRP A 114 18.38 24.05 2.25
C TRP A 114 17.66 24.37 0.92
N PRO A 115 18.29 25.01 -0.09
CA PRO A 115 17.64 25.21 -1.39
C PRO A 115 17.29 23.91 -2.12
N ILE A 116 18.15 22.89 -2.01
CA ILE A 116 17.94 21.56 -2.59
C ILE A 116 16.82 20.83 -1.82
N CYS A 117 16.80 20.92 -0.48
CA CYS A 117 15.68 20.43 0.34
C CYS A 117 14.33 21.03 -0.08
N ILE A 118 14.28 22.33 -0.38
CA ILE A 118 13.04 23.01 -0.83
C ILE A 118 12.61 22.51 -2.21
N ILE A 119 13.52 22.42 -3.17
CA ILE A 119 13.21 21.95 -4.54
C ILE A 119 12.73 20.50 -4.52
N LEU A 120 13.43 19.61 -3.81
CA LEU A 120 13.06 18.19 -3.73
C LEU A 120 11.80 17.98 -2.87
N GLY A 121 11.61 18.77 -1.81
CA GLY A 121 10.39 18.72 -0.99
C GLY A 121 9.15 19.14 -1.78
N PHE A 122 9.29 20.21 -2.59
CA PHE A 122 8.27 20.60 -3.56
C PHE A 122 8.05 19.51 -4.62
N GLN A 123 9.09 18.80 -5.06
CA GLN A 123 8.95 17.68 -6.00
C GLN A 123 8.14 16.51 -5.43
N HIS A 124 8.37 16.11 -4.17
CA HIS A 124 7.56 15.08 -3.52
C HIS A 124 6.10 15.54 -3.30
N TYR A 125 5.89 16.82 -2.94
CA TYR A 125 4.55 17.41 -2.92
C TYR A 125 3.86 17.34 -4.31
N LEU A 126 4.58 17.68 -5.38
CA LEU A 126 4.09 17.59 -6.75
C LEU A 126 3.88 16.13 -7.22
N THR A 127 4.52 15.14 -6.60
CA THR A 127 4.31 13.71 -6.94
C THR A 127 2.93 13.23 -6.45
N MET A 128 2.59 13.50 -5.18
CA MET A 128 1.29 13.11 -4.59
C MET A 128 0.11 13.92 -5.16
N PHE A 129 0.40 15.10 -5.70
CA PHE A 129 -0.56 16.15 -6.01
C PHE A 129 -1.82 15.66 -6.75
N GLY A 130 -1.64 14.91 -7.83
CA GLY A 130 -2.75 14.45 -8.68
C GLY A 130 -3.70 13.52 -7.95
N ALA A 131 -3.17 12.61 -7.12
CA ALA A 131 -3.97 11.66 -6.34
C ALA A 131 -4.72 12.33 -5.18
N THR A 132 -4.12 13.34 -4.54
CA THR A 132 -4.77 14.03 -3.41
C THR A 132 -5.85 15.02 -3.86
N VAL A 133 -5.68 15.75 -4.98
CA VAL A 133 -6.74 16.62 -5.55
C VAL A 133 -7.93 15.80 -6.04
N ALA A 134 -7.67 14.61 -6.59
CA ALA A 134 -8.67 13.67 -7.07
C ALA A 134 -9.77 13.36 -6.03
N LEU A 135 -9.40 13.19 -4.77
CA LEU A 135 -10.30 12.68 -3.72
C LEU A 135 -11.47 13.62 -3.38
N PRO A 136 -11.28 14.91 -3.04
CA PRO A 136 -12.39 15.85 -2.89
C PRO A 136 -13.27 15.99 -4.14
N LEU A 137 -12.70 15.89 -5.34
CA LEU A 137 -13.44 16.04 -6.59
C LEU A 137 -14.34 14.82 -6.87
N ILE A 138 -13.85 13.60 -6.62
CA ILE A 138 -14.67 12.37 -6.58
C ILE A 138 -15.82 12.52 -5.57
N LEU A 139 -15.49 12.91 -4.33
CA LEU A 139 -16.46 12.98 -3.23
C LEU A 139 -17.49 14.10 -3.41
N SER A 140 -17.19 15.15 -4.18
CA SER A 140 -18.06 16.32 -4.34
C SER A 140 -19.44 15.99 -4.92
N GLY A 141 -19.56 14.96 -5.76
CA GLY A 141 -20.83 14.46 -6.29
C GLY A 141 -21.68 13.78 -5.20
N PRO A 142 -21.23 12.65 -4.61
CA PRO A 142 -21.95 11.95 -3.55
C PRO A 142 -22.19 12.77 -2.26
N LEU A 143 -21.34 13.75 -1.96
CA LEU A 143 -21.58 14.71 -0.88
C LEU A 143 -22.68 15.74 -1.20
N CYS A 144 -23.19 15.79 -2.44
CA CYS A 144 -24.13 16.81 -2.93
C CYS A 144 -23.57 18.25 -2.88
N VAL A 145 -22.25 18.45 -3.09
CA VAL A 145 -21.61 19.79 -3.13
C VAL A 145 -22.02 20.59 -4.39
N GLY A 146 -22.52 19.90 -5.41
CA GLY A 146 -23.09 20.52 -6.63
C GLY A 146 -22.09 21.41 -7.37
N GLU A 147 -22.52 22.59 -7.77
CA GLU A 147 -21.68 23.57 -8.47
C GLU A 147 -20.82 24.46 -7.54
N ASN A 148 -20.86 24.26 -6.22
CA ASN A 148 -20.07 25.06 -5.28
C ASN A 148 -18.56 24.73 -5.36
N ASN A 149 -17.90 25.35 -6.33
CA ASN A 149 -16.48 25.16 -6.60
C ASN A 149 -15.59 25.80 -5.51
N VAL A 150 -16.10 26.79 -4.76
CA VAL A 150 -15.38 27.34 -3.59
C VAL A 150 -15.27 26.27 -2.50
N ALA A 151 -16.36 25.55 -2.19
CA ALA A 151 -16.34 24.43 -1.24
C ALA A 151 -15.40 23.31 -1.70
N LYS A 152 -15.39 22.94 -3.00
CA LYS A 152 -14.42 21.98 -3.55
C LYS A 152 -12.97 22.45 -3.33
N GLY A 153 -12.68 23.73 -3.55
CA GLY A 153 -11.35 24.32 -3.30
C GLY A 153 -10.96 24.34 -1.82
N GLN A 154 -11.93 24.55 -0.91
CA GLN A 154 -11.73 24.45 0.53
C GLN A 154 -11.45 23.02 0.99
N LEU A 155 -12.14 22.01 0.41
CA LEU A 155 -11.87 20.60 0.70
C LEU A 155 -10.48 20.17 0.18
N ILE A 156 -10.09 20.57 -1.03
CA ILE A 156 -8.73 20.38 -1.58
C ILE A 156 -7.66 20.99 -0.65
N SER A 157 -7.88 22.22 -0.21
CA SER A 157 -6.99 22.89 0.75
C SER A 157 -6.92 22.13 2.08
N THR A 158 -8.06 21.69 2.60
CA THR A 158 -8.15 20.98 3.89
C THR A 158 -7.44 19.63 3.85
N ILE A 159 -7.61 18.82 2.79
CA ILE A 159 -6.89 17.54 2.70
C ILE A 159 -5.37 17.75 2.59
N PHE A 160 -4.88 18.73 1.82
CA PHE A 160 -3.43 18.99 1.75
C PHE A 160 -2.85 19.50 3.09
N PHE A 161 -3.59 20.35 3.81
CA PHE A 161 -3.18 20.85 5.12
C PHE A 161 -2.97 19.70 6.12
N VAL A 162 -3.95 18.81 6.25
CA VAL A 162 -3.85 17.66 7.17
C VAL A 162 -2.84 16.62 6.67
N SER A 163 -2.74 16.41 5.35
CA SER A 163 -1.74 15.52 4.77
C SER A 163 -0.31 16.00 5.08
N GLY A 164 -0.07 17.32 5.12
CA GLY A 164 1.20 17.91 5.52
C GLY A 164 1.51 17.72 7.01
N LEU A 165 0.50 17.94 7.88
CA LEU A 165 0.61 17.64 9.32
C LEU A 165 0.91 16.15 9.57
N SER A 166 0.21 15.26 8.89
CA SER A 166 0.37 13.81 9.01
C SER A 166 1.73 13.35 8.49
N THR A 167 2.22 13.95 7.39
CA THR A 167 3.58 13.71 6.88
C THR A 167 4.64 14.13 7.89
N LEU A 168 4.49 15.29 8.54
CA LEU A 168 5.39 15.74 9.61
C LEU A 168 5.36 14.78 10.81
N LEU A 169 4.18 14.36 11.26
CA LEU A 169 4.03 13.41 12.37
C LEU A 169 4.66 12.04 12.05
N GLN A 170 4.38 11.48 10.87
CA GLN A 170 4.85 10.15 10.45
C GLN A 170 6.37 10.10 10.24
N THR A 171 6.96 11.16 9.67
CA THR A 171 8.41 11.25 9.45
C THR A 171 9.22 11.64 10.70
N THR A 172 8.60 12.24 11.73
CA THR A 172 9.30 12.65 12.96
C THR A 172 9.12 11.68 14.12
N ILE A 173 7.88 11.29 14.45
CA ILE A 173 7.54 10.50 15.65
C ILE A 173 6.98 9.12 15.27
N GLY A 174 6.30 8.99 14.13
CA GLY A 174 5.75 7.73 13.62
C GLY A 174 6.83 6.74 13.17
N ILE A 175 6.68 6.11 12.00
CA ILE A 175 7.68 5.12 11.55
C ILE A 175 9.06 5.75 11.26
N ARG A 176 9.17 7.06 11.05
CA ARG A 176 10.42 7.75 10.72
C ARG A 176 11.10 7.23 9.45
N LEU A 177 10.32 6.80 8.46
CA LEU A 177 10.78 6.64 7.08
C LEU A 177 10.49 7.93 6.28
N PRO A 178 11.10 8.13 5.09
CA PRO A 178 10.78 9.24 4.18
C PRO A 178 9.42 9.03 3.47
N ILE A 179 8.36 8.82 4.24
CA ILE A 179 7.01 8.56 3.74
C ILE A 179 6.18 9.85 3.76
N VAL A 180 5.59 10.16 2.61
CA VAL A 180 4.53 11.17 2.51
C VAL A 180 3.20 10.53 2.88
N GLN A 181 2.40 11.26 3.65
CA GLN A 181 1.03 10.92 3.98
C GLN A 181 0.09 11.77 3.14
N GLY A 182 -0.96 11.17 2.58
CA GLY A 182 -1.96 11.83 1.75
C GLY A 182 -3.33 11.18 1.88
N GLY A 183 -4.37 11.76 1.28
CA GLY A 183 -5.73 11.20 1.32
C GLY A 183 -5.81 9.78 0.75
N THR A 184 -6.60 8.88 1.33
CA THR A 184 -6.64 7.46 0.93
C THR A 184 -7.79 7.09 0.00
N TYR A 185 -7.51 6.26 -1.01
CA TYR A 185 -8.55 5.64 -1.84
C TYR A 185 -9.35 4.57 -1.09
N THR A 186 -8.77 3.95 -0.04
CA THR A 186 -9.42 2.91 0.77
C THR A 186 -10.69 3.40 1.48
N PHE A 187 -10.83 4.71 1.73
CA PHE A 187 -12.00 5.29 2.39
C PHE A 187 -13.11 5.68 1.40
N LEU A 188 -12.84 5.76 0.08
CA LEU A 188 -13.88 6.11 -0.91
C LEU A 188 -15.01 5.09 -0.93
N VAL A 189 -14.69 3.80 -0.96
CA VAL A 189 -15.69 2.73 -1.08
C VAL A 189 -16.60 2.66 0.16
N PRO A 190 -16.07 2.68 1.41
CA PRO A 190 -16.90 2.90 2.60
C PRO A 190 -17.72 4.20 2.55
N THR A 191 -17.12 5.31 2.09
CA THR A 191 -17.84 6.60 2.00
C THR A 191 -19.04 6.52 1.06
N PHE A 192 -18.88 5.92 -0.12
CA PHE A 192 -20.00 5.70 -1.05
C PHE A 192 -21.07 4.78 -0.46
N ALA A 193 -20.67 3.70 0.21
CA ALA A 193 -21.61 2.79 0.86
C ALA A 193 -22.43 3.51 1.96
N ILE A 194 -21.79 4.34 2.79
CA ILE A 194 -22.46 5.18 3.80
C ILE A 194 -23.41 6.19 3.14
N LEU A 195 -22.98 6.89 2.10
CA LEU A 195 -23.79 7.88 1.38
C LEU A 195 -24.93 7.26 0.56
N SER A 196 -24.85 5.96 0.24
CA SER A 196 -25.92 5.22 -0.44
C SER A 196 -27.08 4.81 0.48
N LEU A 197 -26.94 4.95 1.80
CA LEU A 197 -28.04 4.75 2.74
C LEU A 197 -29.11 5.83 2.52
N GLU A 198 -30.40 5.44 2.56
CA GLU A 198 -31.55 6.31 2.30
C GLU A 198 -31.49 7.65 3.07
N LYS A 199 -31.13 7.60 4.36
CA LYS A 199 -30.90 8.74 5.25
C LYS A 199 -29.94 9.81 4.70
N TRP A 200 -28.98 9.42 3.86
CA TRP A 200 -27.92 10.27 3.34
C TRP A 200 -28.02 10.53 1.82
N SER A 201 -28.99 9.93 1.13
CA SER A 201 -29.29 10.20 -0.28
C SER A 201 -29.45 11.71 -0.56
N CYS A 202 -29.00 12.21 -1.72
CA CYS A 202 -29.19 13.63 -2.07
C CYS A 202 -30.70 13.95 -2.19
N PRO A 203 -31.19 15.11 -1.71
CA PRO A 203 -32.59 15.51 -1.87
C PRO A 203 -32.92 15.71 -3.34
N ALA A 204 -34.20 15.57 -3.70
CA ALA A 204 -34.67 15.89 -5.05
C ALA A 204 -34.62 17.41 -5.30
N GLU A 205 -34.44 17.80 -6.55
CA GLU A 205 -34.48 19.22 -6.96
C GLU A 205 -35.87 19.81 -6.67
N GLY A 206 -35.92 20.81 -5.79
CA GLY A 206 -37.17 21.48 -5.40
C GLY A 206 -37.81 21.00 -4.09
N ASP A 207 -37.29 19.95 -3.45
CA ASP A 207 -37.69 19.63 -2.07
C ASP A 207 -37.25 20.72 -1.09
N ALA A 208 -38.04 20.93 -0.03
CA ALA A 208 -37.79 21.94 1.01
C ALA A 208 -36.70 21.49 2.01
N GLY A 209 -35.52 21.16 1.49
CA GLY A 209 -34.34 20.81 2.27
C GLY A 209 -33.69 22.01 2.95
N PHE A 210 -32.72 21.71 3.82
CA PHE A 210 -31.77 22.68 4.37
C PHE A 210 -31.00 23.39 3.25
N GLY A 211 -30.42 24.57 3.52
CA GLY A 211 -29.78 25.39 2.49
C GLY A 211 -28.61 24.66 1.79
N GLU A 212 -28.27 25.08 0.56
CA GLU A 212 -27.27 24.39 -0.28
C GLU A 212 -25.94 24.08 0.41
N ASN A 213 -25.48 24.95 1.32
CA ASN A 213 -24.27 24.71 2.09
C ASN A 213 -24.45 23.75 3.26
N GLU A 214 -25.65 23.66 3.83
CA GLU A 214 -25.97 22.78 4.96
C GLU A 214 -26.09 21.32 4.51
N THR A 215 -26.60 21.06 3.31
CA THR A 215 -26.83 19.69 2.79
C THR A 215 -25.53 18.89 2.69
N TRP A 216 -24.49 19.44 2.07
CA TRP A 216 -23.20 18.74 1.95
C TRP A 216 -22.43 18.72 3.26
N GLN A 217 -22.56 19.76 4.10
CA GLN A 217 -21.94 19.79 5.43
C GLN A 217 -22.58 18.79 6.41
N GLN A 218 -23.87 18.45 6.27
CA GLN A 218 -24.49 17.36 7.06
C GLN A 218 -23.89 16.00 6.70
N ARG A 219 -23.76 15.69 5.41
CA ARG A 219 -23.15 14.44 4.92
C ARG A 219 -21.68 14.33 5.29
N LEU A 220 -20.95 15.45 5.15
CA LEU A 220 -19.54 15.51 5.53
C LEU A 220 -19.35 15.32 7.04
N ARG A 221 -20.20 15.88 7.90
CA ARG A 221 -20.15 15.69 9.36
C ARG A 221 -20.30 14.22 9.78
N GLU A 222 -21.10 13.43 9.07
CA GLU A 222 -21.22 11.99 9.33
C GLU A 222 -19.93 11.26 8.95
N ILE A 223 -19.40 11.53 7.75
CA ILE A 223 -18.12 10.98 7.28
C ILE A 223 -16.98 11.36 8.24
N GLN A 224 -16.96 12.60 8.74
CA GLN A 224 -16.02 13.06 9.74
C GLN A 224 -16.08 12.24 11.03
N GLY A 225 -17.26 12.06 11.62
CA GLY A 225 -17.40 11.34 12.88
C GLY A 225 -17.12 9.83 12.73
N ALA A 226 -17.58 9.23 11.63
CA ALA A 226 -17.26 7.86 11.25
C ALA A 226 -15.74 7.64 11.09
N ILE A 227 -15.05 8.56 10.41
CA ILE A 227 -13.57 8.56 10.29
C ILE A 227 -12.92 8.73 11.66
N MET A 228 -13.35 9.70 12.48
CA MET A 228 -12.75 9.98 13.79
C MET A 228 -12.83 8.76 14.73
N VAL A 229 -13.97 8.10 14.82
CA VAL A 229 -14.14 6.93 15.70
C VAL A 229 -13.36 5.72 15.16
N SER A 230 -13.35 5.50 13.85
CA SER A 230 -12.57 4.42 13.23
C SER A 230 -11.06 4.66 13.31
N ALA A 231 -10.64 5.92 13.27
CA ALA A 231 -9.26 6.33 13.48
C ALA A 231 -8.80 6.09 14.93
N LEU A 232 -9.67 6.28 15.94
CA LEU A 232 -9.35 5.90 17.33
C LEU A 232 -9.08 4.40 17.48
N PHE A 233 -9.74 3.55 16.67
CA PHE A 233 -9.43 2.11 16.60
C PHE A 233 -8.08 1.83 15.91
N GLN A 234 -7.72 2.59 14.87
CA GLN A 234 -6.38 2.54 14.24
C GLN A 234 -5.27 2.92 15.22
N VAL A 235 -5.48 4.03 15.95
CA VAL A 235 -4.61 4.52 17.04
C VAL A 235 -4.43 3.44 18.12
N PHE A 236 -5.53 2.80 18.52
CA PHE A 236 -5.49 1.70 19.48
C PHE A 236 -4.70 0.49 18.97
N ILE A 237 -4.97 -0.01 17.76
CA ILE A 237 -4.26 -1.16 17.17
C ILE A 237 -2.76 -0.90 17.03
N GLY A 238 -2.38 0.31 16.59
CA GLY A 238 -0.98 0.70 16.47
C GLY A 238 -0.26 0.73 17.83
N PHE A 239 -0.75 1.53 18.78
CA PHE A 239 -0.04 1.70 20.06
C PHE A 239 -0.22 0.54 21.05
N SER A 240 -1.22 -0.32 20.89
CA SER A 240 -1.32 -1.60 21.64
C SER A 240 -0.40 -2.69 21.10
N GLY A 241 0.16 -2.52 19.90
CA GLY A 241 0.98 -3.53 19.24
C GLY A 241 0.21 -4.70 18.63
N LEU A 242 -1.13 -4.62 18.59
CA LEU A 242 -1.98 -5.64 17.96
C LEU A 242 -1.63 -5.83 16.47
N MET A 243 -1.13 -4.80 15.78
CA MET A 243 -0.72 -4.93 14.38
C MET A 243 0.39 -5.99 14.18
N GLY A 244 1.37 -6.06 15.08
CA GLY A 244 2.40 -7.10 15.05
C GLY A 244 1.83 -8.53 15.17
N ILE A 245 0.71 -8.69 15.90
CA ILE A 245 -0.01 -9.96 16.00
C ILE A 245 -0.86 -10.21 14.73
N MET A 246 -1.51 -9.18 14.18
CA MET A 246 -2.29 -9.29 12.93
C MET A 246 -1.41 -9.72 11.74
N LEU A 247 -0.18 -9.20 11.66
CA LEU A 247 0.83 -9.61 10.66
C LEU A 247 1.29 -11.08 10.81
N ARG A 248 0.88 -11.80 11.87
CA ARG A 248 1.04 -13.25 11.97
C ARG A 248 0.08 -14.00 11.02
N PHE A 249 -1.13 -13.47 10.81
CA PHE A 249 -2.23 -14.11 10.07
C PHE A 249 -2.49 -13.49 8.69
N ILE A 250 -2.25 -12.18 8.55
CA ILE A 250 -2.34 -11.46 7.27
C ILE A 250 -1.10 -11.82 6.44
N GLY A 251 -1.31 -12.49 5.31
CA GLY A 251 -0.28 -12.85 4.34
C GLY A 251 -0.50 -12.21 2.96
N PRO A 252 0.51 -12.21 2.05
CA PRO A 252 0.41 -11.55 0.75
C PRO A 252 -0.81 -11.97 -0.10
N LEU A 253 -1.31 -13.20 0.07
CA LEU A 253 -2.53 -13.72 -0.56
C LEU A 253 -3.84 -13.01 -0.13
N ALA A 254 -3.87 -12.40 1.06
CA ALA A 254 -4.97 -11.55 1.51
C ALA A 254 -4.73 -10.07 1.15
N ILE A 255 -3.47 -9.61 1.21
CA ILE A 255 -3.07 -8.23 0.88
C ILE A 255 -3.37 -7.92 -0.59
N ALA A 256 -2.96 -8.80 -1.50
CA ALA A 256 -3.09 -8.58 -2.94
C ALA A 256 -4.53 -8.33 -3.42
N PRO A 257 -5.54 -9.17 -3.10
CA PRO A 257 -6.93 -8.88 -3.48
C PRO A 257 -7.48 -7.64 -2.76
N THR A 258 -7.11 -7.39 -1.50
CA THR A 258 -7.55 -6.18 -0.76
C THR A 258 -7.20 -4.92 -1.52
N ILE A 259 -5.92 -4.71 -1.83
CA ILE A 259 -5.42 -3.49 -2.50
C ILE A 259 -5.86 -3.46 -3.97
N ALA A 260 -5.83 -4.59 -4.68
CA ALA A 260 -6.25 -4.64 -6.08
C ALA A 260 -7.72 -4.22 -6.26
N LEU A 261 -8.60 -4.57 -5.30
CA LEU A 261 -10.01 -4.18 -5.34
C LEU A 261 -10.26 -2.71 -5.01
N VAL A 262 -9.33 -2.01 -4.33
CA VAL A 262 -9.40 -0.54 -4.19
C VAL A 262 -9.31 0.10 -5.57
N GLY A 263 -8.32 -0.28 -6.38
CA GLY A 263 -8.18 0.23 -7.75
C GLY A 263 -9.31 -0.22 -8.67
N LEU A 264 -9.61 -1.54 -8.71
CA LEU A 264 -10.62 -2.10 -9.63
C LEU A 264 -12.03 -1.56 -9.39
N SER A 265 -12.44 -1.31 -8.14
CA SER A 265 -13.82 -0.87 -7.85
C SER A 265 -14.09 0.61 -8.18
N LEU A 266 -13.07 1.42 -8.47
CA LEU A 266 -13.20 2.84 -8.80
C LEU A 266 -13.31 3.10 -10.32
N PHE A 267 -13.53 2.05 -11.12
CA PHE A 267 -13.71 2.17 -12.58
C PHE A 267 -14.97 2.97 -12.96
N GLU A 268 -16.06 2.90 -12.17
CA GLU A 268 -17.30 3.65 -12.40
C GLU A 268 -17.09 5.18 -12.33
N PRO A 269 -16.45 5.74 -11.27
CA PRO A 269 -15.97 7.13 -11.27
C PRO A 269 -15.07 7.47 -12.47
N ALA A 270 -14.05 6.65 -12.77
CA ALA A 270 -13.10 6.92 -13.85
C ALA A 270 -13.80 7.06 -15.21
N ALA A 271 -14.66 6.10 -15.55
CA ALA A 271 -15.46 6.11 -16.78
C ALA A 271 -16.41 7.31 -16.84
N ASN A 272 -16.98 7.74 -15.70
CA ASN A 272 -17.86 8.91 -15.65
C ASN A 272 -17.13 10.22 -15.94
N PHE A 273 -15.93 10.43 -15.40
CA PHE A 273 -15.15 11.64 -15.70
C PHE A 273 -14.60 11.59 -17.14
N CYS A 274 -14.12 10.44 -17.62
CA CYS A 274 -13.72 10.27 -19.04
C CYS A 274 -14.87 10.54 -20.02
N GLY A 275 -16.08 10.08 -19.68
CA GLY A 275 -17.31 10.26 -20.47
C GLY A 275 -17.78 11.70 -20.63
N VAL A 276 -17.16 12.68 -19.95
CA VAL A 276 -17.36 14.11 -20.23
C VAL A 276 -16.82 14.48 -21.62
N GLN A 277 -15.60 14.03 -21.95
CA GLN A 277 -14.99 14.21 -23.28
C GLN A 277 -13.81 13.24 -23.47
N TRP A 278 -14.08 12.10 -24.09
CA TRP A 278 -13.09 11.04 -24.33
C TRP A 278 -11.84 11.52 -25.08
N GLY A 279 -11.94 12.51 -25.97
CA GLY A 279 -10.78 13.04 -26.69
C GLY A 279 -9.71 13.62 -25.76
N ILE A 280 -10.12 14.36 -24.72
CA ILE A 280 -9.21 14.93 -23.72
C ILE A 280 -8.74 13.88 -22.71
N ALA A 281 -9.63 12.95 -22.32
CA ALA A 281 -9.26 11.87 -21.40
C ALA A 281 -8.18 10.95 -22.02
N CYS A 282 -8.39 10.49 -23.26
CA CYS A 282 -7.41 9.66 -23.98
C CYS A 282 -6.11 10.42 -24.26
N PHE A 283 -6.16 11.72 -24.58
CA PHE A 283 -4.94 12.54 -24.71
C PHE A 283 -4.19 12.66 -23.38
N THR A 284 -4.89 12.83 -22.26
CA THR A 284 -4.28 12.87 -20.92
C THR A 284 -3.60 11.54 -20.58
N ILE A 285 -4.28 10.41 -20.80
CA ILE A 285 -3.73 9.06 -20.61
C ILE A 285 -2.48 8.85 -21.49
N PHE A 286 -2.56 9.22 -22.77
CA PHE A 286 -1.42 9.15 -23.69
C PHE A 286 -0.22 9.96 -23.20
N LEU A 287 -0.44 11.20 -22.72
CA LEU A 287 0.65 12.01 -22.17
C LEU A 287 1.22 11.46 -20.87
N VAL A 288 0.40 10.95 -19.95
CA VAL A 288 0.88 10.30 -18.71
C VAL A 288 1.75 9.10 -19.06
N LEU A 289 1.34 8.25 -20.01
CA LEU A 289 2.14 7.10 -20.48
C LEU A 289 3.42 7.54 -21.19
N LEU A 290 3.33 8.50 -22.13
CA LEU A 290 4.46 9.05 -22.87
C LEU A 290 5.52 9.60 -21.91
N PHE A 291 5.11 10.41 -20.93
CA PHE A 291 6.03 11.07 -20.00
C PHE A 291 6.58 10.09 -18.94
N SER A 292 5.74 9.25 -18.34
CA SER A 292 6.17 8.36 -17.24
C SER A 292 6.89 7.08 -17.69
N GLN A 293 6.61 6.56 -18.88
CA GLN A 293 7.16 5.27 -19.34
C GLN A 293 8.21 5.45 -20.45
N TYR A 294 7.91 6.25 -21.48
CA TYR A 294 8.76 6.37 -22.67
C TYR A 294 9.83 7.46 -22.53
N LEU A 295 9.47 8.64 -22.00
CA LEU A 295 10.38 9.79 -21.87
C LEU A 295 11.06 9.91 -20.50
N ALA A 296 10.76 9.06 -19.53
CA ALA A 296 11.33 9.13 -18.17
C ALA A 296 12.87 8.92 -18.09
N LYS A 297 13.52 8.49 -19.19
CA LYS A 297 14.99 8.44 -19.32
C LYS A 297 15.57 9.67 -20.07
N PHE A 298 14.73 10.52 -20.65
CA PHE A 298 15.16 11.67 -21.43
C PHE A 298 15.26 12.92 -20.56
N ASN A 299 16.42 13.57 -20.57
CA ASN A 299 16.60 14.87 -19.95
C ASN A 299 16.01 15.95 -20.87
N ALA A 300 15.17 16.83 -20.34
CA ALA A 300 14.67 17.99 -21.06
C ALA A 300 15.63 19.19 -20.89
N PRO A 301 15.77 20.06 -21.90
CA PRO A 301 16.44 21.35 -21.73
C PRO A 301 15.56 22.25 -20.85
N ALA A 302 16.06 22.59 -19.66
CA ALA A 302 15.43 23.50 -18.71
C ALA A 302 16.31 24.74 -18.50
N LEU A 303 15.69 25.90 -18.21
CA LEU A 303 16.43 27.07 -17.76
C LEU A 303 16.93 26.83 -16.33
N GLY A 304 18.24 26.95 -16.12
CA GLY A 304 18.88 26.72 -14.83
C GLY A 304 20.03 27.68 -14.59
N TRP A 305 20.35 27.89 -13.32
CA TRP A 305 21.49 28.68 -12.89
C TRP A 305 22.69 27.76 -12.68
N LYS A 306 23.76 27.95 -13.44
CA LYS A 306 25.02 27.21 -13.27
C LYS A 306 26.20 28.17 -13.32
N ASP A 307 27.13 28.03 -12.38
CA ASP A 307 28.42 28.75 -12.36
C ASP A 307 28.27 30.28 -12.54
N GLY A 308 27.26 30.84 -11.86
CA GLY A 308 26.95 32.28 -11.88
C GLY A 308 26.16 32.78 -13.09
N ARG A 309 25.79 31.92 -14.05
CA ARG A 309 25.08 32.29 -15.29
C ARG A 309 23.75 31.55 -15.42
N CYS A 310 22.74 32.22 -15.97
CA CYS A 310 21.54 31.55 -16.46
C CYS A 310 21.85 30.88 -17.80
N GLY A 311 21.50 29.60 -17.95
CA GLY A 311 21.75 28.81 -19.14
C GLY A 311 20.82 27.60 -19.25
N VAL A 312 20.98 26.81 -20.31
CA VAL A 312 20.22 25.58 -20.50
C VAL A 312 20.91 24.43 -19.77
N ILE A 313 20.24 23.88 -18.75
CA ILE A 313 20.65 22.64 -18.07
C ILE A 313 19.80 21.47 -18.58
N TRP A 314 20.39 20.28 -18.62
CA TRP A 314 19.67 19.06 -19.00
C TRP A 314 19.12 18.39 -17.74
N TRP A 315 17.82 18.52 -17.50
CA TRP A 315 17.15 18.11 -16.26
C TRP A 315 16.09 17.02 -16.57
N PRO A 316 15.99 15.91 -15.80
CA PRO A 316 15.07 14.80 -16.09
C PRO A 316 13.58 15.13 -15.77
N VAL A 317 13.04 16.22 -16.33
CA VAL A 317 11.68 16.73 -16.05
C VAL A 317 10.60 15.63 -16.16
N PHE A 318 10.64 14.80 -17.21
CA PHE A 318 9.70 13.69 -17.42
C PHE A 318 9.79 12.60 -16.35
N LYS A 319 10.95 12.43 -15.71
CA LYS A 319 11.19 11.47 -14.62
C LYS A 319 10.63 11.96 -13.27
N LEU A 320 10.57 13.27 -13.09
CA LEU A 320 10.23 13.94 -11.82
C LEU A 320 8.79 14.45 -11.76
N PHE A 321 8.22 14.86 -12.90
CA PHE A 321 6.91 15.54 -12.99
C PHE A 321 5.96 15.01 -14.09
N PRO A 322 5.94 13.70 -14.46
CA PRO A 322 5.22 13.23 -15.64
C PRO A 322 3.71 13.50 -15.57
N VAL A 323 3.10 13.31 -14.41
CA VAL A 323 1.65 13.48 -14.21
C VAL A 323 1.25 14.95 -14.36
N ILE A 324 1.96 15.88 -13.71
CA ILE A 324 1.65 17.32 -13.80
C ILE A 324 1.93 17.87 -15.19
N LEU A 325 2.99 17.42 -15.86
CA LEU A 325 3.25 17.85 -17.24
C LEU A 325 2.13 17.38 -18.18
N ALA A 326 1.60 16.17 -17.98
CA ALA A 326 0.45 15.67 -18.72
C ALA A 326 -0.82 16.50 -18.44
N ILE A 327 -1.08 16.85 -17.17
CA ILE A 327 -2.18 17.76 -16.79
C ILE A 327 -2.03 19.11 -17.51
N ILE A 328 -0.88 19.77 -17.40
CA ILE A 328 -0.63 21.09 -18.00
C ILE A 328 -0.83 21.05 -19.51
N CYS A 329 -0.26 20.07 -20.20
CA CYS A 329 -0.40 19.94 -21.66
C CYS A 329 -1.84 19.61 -22.10
N ALA A 330 -2.56 18.73 -21.39
CA ALA A 330 -3.97 18.46 -21.67
C ALA A 330 -4.88 19.66 -21.35
N TRP A 331 -4.54 20.45 -20.33
CA TRP A 331 -5.26 21.64 -19.91
C TRP A 331 -5.06 22.79 -20.91
N ILE A 332 -3.85 22.95 -21.46
CA ILE A 332 -3.58 23.85 -22.58
C ILE A 332 -4.38 23.42 -23.83
N LEU A 333 -4.46 22.12 -24.16
CA LEU A 333 -5.26 21.66 -25.28
C LEU A 333 -6.76 21.94 -25.07
N SER A 334 -7.30 21.67 -23.88
CA SER A 334 -8.67 22.03 -23.52
C SER A 334 -8.89 23.55 -23.58
N ALA A 335 -7.93 24.38 -23.18
CA ALA A 335 -8.04 25.85 -23.29
C ALA A 335 -8.12 26.31 -24.75
N ILE A 336 -7.29 25.73 -25.63
CA ILE A 336 -7.31 26.01 -27.07
C ILE A 336 -8.66 25.59 -27.68
N LEU A 337 -9.17 24.41 -27.33
CA LEU A 337 -10.47 23.92 -27.82
C LEU A 337 -11.66 24.71 -27.25
N THR A 338 -11.56 25.20 -26.02
CA THR A 338 -12.53 26.13 -25.40
C THR A 338 -12.57 27.45 -26.18
N ALA A 339 -11.41 28.05 -26.45
CA ALA A 339 -11.28 29.29 -27.21
C ALA A 339 -11.69 29.14 -28.69
N ALA A 340 -11.48 27.97 -29.28
CA ALA A 340 -11.93 27.63 -30.64
C ALA A 340 -13.43 27.31 -30.74
N GLY A 341 -14.19 27.32 -29.63
CA GLY A 341 -15.62 27.01 -29.62
C GLY A 341 -15.96 25.54 -29.87
N ALA A 342 -15.02 24.62 -29.67
CA ALA A 342 -15.20 23.18 -29.91
C ALA A 342 -16.04 22.46 -28.84
N TYR A 343 -16.43 23.17 -27.78
CA TYR A 343 -17.29 22.67 -26.70
C TYR A 343 -18.59 23.48 -26.64
N THR A 344 -19.69 22.83 -26.29
CA THR A 344 -20.98 23.47 -25.99
C THR A 344 -20.83 24.60 -24.96
N SER A 345 -21.69 25.62 -25.04
CA SER A 345 -21.81 26.69 -24.04
C SER A 345 -23.04 26.53 -23.14
N ASP A 346 -23.86 25.49 -23.36
CA ASP A 346 -25.01 25.13 -22.51
C ASP A 346 -24.52 24.36 -21.27
N PRO A 347 -24.70 24.88 -20.04
CA PRO A 347 -24.27 24.20 -18.81
C PRO A 347 -24.95 22.85 -18.56
N ASN A 348 -26.19 22.66 -19.05
CA ASN A 348 -26.96 21.43 -18.84
C ASN A 348 -26.37 20.23 -19.60
N ASN A 349 -25.56 20.49 -20.62
CA ASN A 349 -24.87 19.46 -21.37
C ASN A 349 -23.55 19.09 -20.70
N ARG A 350 -23.41 17.82 -20.29
CA ARG A 350 -22.22 17.24 -19.64
C ARG A 350 -20.87 17.67 -20.27
N GLN A 351 -20.81 17.87 -21.59
CA GLN A 351 -19.59 18.31 -22.29
C GLN A 351 -19.12 19.72 -21.90
N TYR A 352 -19.96 20.55 -21.28
CA TYR A 352 -19.59 21.86 -20.72
C TYR A 352 -18.43 21.75 -19.72
N LEU A 353 -18.37 20.65 -18.96
CA LEU A 353 -17.32 20.39 -17.96
C LEU A 353 -15.97 19.98 -18.59
N ALA A 354 -15.88 19.90 -19.93
CA ALA A 354 -14.62 19.80 -20.66
C ALA A 354 -13.94 21.15 -20.91
N ARG A 355 -14.64 22.28 -20.67
CA ARG A 355 -14.15 23.63 -20.89
C ARG A 355 -13.23 24.10 -19.75
N THR A 356 -12.27 24.96 -20.07
CA THR A 356 -11.42 25.60 -19.03
C THR A 356 -12.06 26.83 -18.41
N ASP A 357 -12.97 27.51 -19.12
CA ASP A 357 -13.59 28.75 -18.63
C ASP A 357 -14.73 28.50 -17.64
N ALA A 358 -15.42 27.36 -17.73
CA ALA A 358 -16.62 26.96 -16.98
C ALA A 358 -16.58 27.19 -15.45
N ARG A 359 -15.40 27.08 -14.82
CA ARG A 359 -15.25 27.25 -13.36
C ARG A 359 -14.44 28.50 -12.96
N THR A 360 -14.10 29.38 -13.90
CA THR A 360 -13.16 30.51 -13.69
C THR A 360 -13.60 31.50 -12.62
N SER A 361 -14.90 31.59 -12.31
CA SER A 361 -15.43 32.51 -11.29
C SER A 361 -14.84 32.23 -9.90
N VAL A 362 -14.54 30.95 -9.59
CA VAL A 362 -13.92 30.50 -8.33
C VAL A 362 -12.57 31.19 -8.05
N LEU A 363 -11.81 31.54 -9.09
CA LEU A 363 -10.53 32.25 -8.97
C LEU A 363 -10.71 33.71 -8.53
N LYS A 364 -11.90 34.29 -8.74
CA LYS A 364 -12.27 35.60 -8.20
C LYS A 364 -12.83 35.47 -6.79
N GLU A 365 -13.80 34.58 -6.62
CA GLU A 365 -14.58 34.37 -5.38
C GLU A 365 -13.75 33.84 -4.19
N ALA A 366 -12.86 32.86 -4.41
CA ALA A 366 -12.11 32.24 -3.32
C ALA A 366 -11.20 33.27 -2.60
N PRO A 367 -11.08 33.23 -1.27
CA PRO A 367 -10.21 34.15 -0.54
C PRO A 367 -8.73 33.91 -0.87
N TRP A 368 -7.88 34.93 -0.69
CA TRP A 368 -6.42 34.79 -0.84
C TRP A 368 -5.82 33.84 0.20
N PHE A 369 -6.30 33.94 1.44
CA PHE A 369 -5.93 33.06 2.54
C PHE A 369 -7.17 32.36 3.07
N TYR A 370 -7.09 31.05 3.22
CA TYR A 370 -8.09 30.21 3.85
C TYR A 370 -7.34 29.31 4.82
N PHE A 371 -7.63 29.42 6.12
CA PHE A 371 -6.96 28.62 7.14
C PHE A 371 -7.89 27.47 7.55
N PRO A 372 -7.63 26.21 7.16
CA PRO A 372 -8.44 25.08 7.59
C PRO A 372 -8.37 24.92 9.11
N TYR A 373 -9.49 24.68 9.78
CA TYR A 373 -9.55 24.52 11.24
C TYR A 373 -10.47 23.36 11.69
N PRO A 374 -10.32 22.84 12.93
CA PRO A 374 -11.16 21.77 13.44
C PRO A 374 -12.63 22.17 13.54
N GLY A 375 -13.54 21.30 13.12
CA GLY A 375 -14.99 21.53 13.23
C GLY A 375 -15.55 22.61 12.30
N GLN A 376 -14.81 23.00 11.25
CA GLN A 376 -15.21 24.07 10.31
C GLN A 376 -16.50 23.82 9.53
N TRP A 377 -17.01 22.57 9.51
CA TRP A 377 -18.30 22.18 8.92
C TRP A 377 -19.39 21.88 9.99
N GLY A 378 -19.14 22.27 11.24
CA GLY A 378 -19.97 21.99 12.41
C GLY A 378 -19.54 20.74 13.18
N THR A 379 -20.34 20.37 14.18
CA THR A 379 -20.10 19.21 15.05
C THR A 379 -20.27 17.88 14.30
N PRO A 380 -19.26 16.99 14.25
CA PRO A 380 -19.37 15.68 13.60
C PRO A 380 -20.53 14.83 14.15
N THR A 381 -21.12 14.00 13.29
CA THR A 381 -22.17 13.02 13.67
C THR A 381 -21.65 11.60 13.50
N VAL A 382 -22.23 10.65 14.23
CA VAL A 382 -21.76 9.26 14.26
C VAL A 382 -22.95 8.30 14.26
N SER A 383 -23.00 7.41 13.27
CA SER A 383 -23.82 6.21 13.24
C SER A 383 -22.98 4.94 13.37
N ALA A 384 -23.57 3.85 13.88
CA ALA A 384 -22.88 2.56 13.94
C ALA A 384 -22.46 2.08 12.54
N ALA A 385 -23.36 2.18 11.56
CA ALA A 385 -23.10 1.86 10.16
C ALA A 385 -21.91 2.65 9.58
N GLY A 386 -21.84 3.96 9.85
CA GLY A 386 -20.73 4.82 9.45
C GLY A 386 -19.39 4.32 10.01
N VAL A 387 -19.33 4.05 11.31
CA VAL A 387 -18.12 3.55 11.97
C VAL A 387 -17.71 2.19 11.44
N PHE A 388 -18.60 1.20 11.39
CA PHE A 388 -18.23 -0.14 10.91
C PHE A 388 -17.84 -0.16 9.43
N GLY A 389 -18.41 0.70 8.59
CA GLY A 389 -17.93 0.93 7.22
C GLY A 389 -16.51 1.49 7.18
N MET A 390 -16.27 2.61 7.88
CA MET A 390 -14.96 3.26 7.92
C MET A 390 -13.87 2.38 8.58
N LEU A 391 -14.23 1.48 9.50
CA LEU A 391 -13.33 0.47 10.05
C LEU A 391 -12.78 -0.46 8.96
N ALA A 392 -13.56 -0.82 7.93
CA ALA A 392 -13.05 -1.62 6.82
C ALA A 392 -12.07 -0.83 5.93
N GLY A 393 -12.30 0.48 5.75
CA GLY A 393 -11.34 1.41 5.15
C GLY A 393 -10.02 1.44 5.92
N VAL A 394 -10.10 1.71 7.22
CA VAL A 394 -8.97 1.73 8.17
C VAL A 394 -8.18 0.42 8.15
N LEU A 395 -8.84 -0.74 8.22
CA LEU A 395 -8.18 -2.05 8.23
C LEU A 395 -7.35 -2.29 6.97
N ALA A 396 -7.87 -1.92 5.79
CA ALA A 396 -7.12 -2.02 4.53
C ALA A 396 -6.01 -0.97 4.43
N SER A 397 -6.24 0.26 4.88
CA SER A 397 -5.22 1.32 4.92
C SER A 397 -4.00 0.90 5.76
N MET A 398 -4.22 0.25 6.92
CA MET A 398 -3.12 -0.29 7.72
C MET A 398 -2.32 -1.39 6.98
N VAL A 399 -3.01 -2.22 6.19
CA VAL A 399 -2.39 -3.31 5.42
C VAL A 399 -1.59 -2.78 4.23
N GLU A 400 -2.14 -1.79 3.51
CA GLU A 400 -1.48 -1.02 2.45
C GLU A 400 -0.21 -0.34 2.99
N SER A 401 -0.34 0.42 4.09
CA SER A 401 0.77 1.12 4.72
C SER A 401 1.89 0.19 5.21
N VAL A 402 1.61 -1.01 5.73
CA VAL A 402 2.71 -1.95 6.06
C VAL A 402 3.49 -2.37 4.81
N GLY A 403 2.82 -2.61 3.67
CA GLY A 403 3.49 -2.86 2.40
C GLY A 403 4.38 -1.69 1.98
N ASP A 404 3.85 -0.47 2.08
CA ASP A 404 4.57 0.78 1.83
C ASP A 404 5.75 1.00 2.79
N TYR A 405 5.65 0.59 4.05
CA TYR A 405 6.74 0.71 5.04
C TYR A 405 7.96 -0.15 4.62
N TYR A 406 7.73 -1.41 4.25
CA TYR A 406 8.81 -2.28 3.73
C TYR A 406 9.31 -1.83 2.34
N ALA A 407 8.42 -1.31 1.48
CA ALA A 407 8.82 -0.80 0.17
C ALA A 407 9.66 0.48 0.27
N CYS A 408 9.27 1.41 1.13
CA CYS A 408 9.98 2.65 1.40
C CYS A 408 11.36 2.38 2.00
N ALA A 409 11.44 1.54 3.04
CA ALA A 409 12.70 1.18 3.68
C ALA A 409 13.72 0.67 2.64
N ARG A 410 13.32 -0.34 1.85
CA ARG A 410 14.14 -0.91 0.76
C ARG A 410 14.55 0.11 -0.32
N LEU A 411 13.68 1.06 -0.69
CA LEU A 411 13.99 2.04 -1.75
C LEU A 411 14.79 3.24 -1.26
N SER A 412 14.76 3.54 0.05
CA SER A 412 15.43 4.71 0.65
C SER A 412 16.73 4.39 1.39
N GLY A 413 16.99 3.12 1.71
CA GLY A 413 18.21 2.69 2.43
C GLY A 413 18.00 2.37 3.92
N ALA A 414 16.77 2.20 4.41
CA ALA A 414 16.47 1.80 5.79
C ALA A 414 16.22 0.29 5.92
N PRO A 415 16.54 -0.31 7.08
CA PRO A 415 16.46 -1.76 7.20
C PRO A 415 14.97 -2.14 7.34
N PRO A 416 14.63 -3.43 7.15
CA PRO A 416 13.28 -3.93 7.35
C PRO A 416 12.71 -3.39 8.67
N PRO A 417 11.62 -2.60 8.65
CA PRO A 417 11.17 -1.87 9.82
C PRO A 417 10.83 -2.83 10.97
N PRO A 418 11.39 -2.64 12.17
CA PRO A 418 11.11 -3.51 13.31
C PRO A 418 9.66 -3.34 13.76
N ILE A 419 9.07 -4.37 14.38
CA ILE A 419 7.65 -4.39 14.77
C ILE A 419 7.25 -3.14 15.57
N HIS A 420 8.12 -2.66 16.47
CA HIS A 420 7.84 -1.46 17.26
C HIS A 420 7.69 -0.18 16.40
N ALA A 421 8.41 -0.07 15.28
CA ALA A 421 8.35 1.07 14.37
C ALA A 421 7.13 0.98 13.45
N ILE A 422 6.73 -0.24 13.05
CA ILE A 422 5.47 -0.51 12.34
C ILE A 422 4.27 -0.12 13.22
N ASN A 423 4.21 -0.65 14.45
CA ASN A 423 3.19 -0.34 15.45
C ASN A 423 3.04 1.18 15.66
N ARG A 424 4.17 1.88 15.81
CA ARG A 424 4.22 3.34 15.97
C ARG A 424 3.79 4.09 14.71
N GLY A 425 4.14 3.58 13.53
CA GLY A 425 3.72 4.12 12.24
C GLY A 425 2.21 4.08 12.06
N ILE A 426 1.61 2.93 12.30
CA ILE A 426 0.16 2.72 12.23
C ILE A 426 -0.59 3.56 13.27
N GLY A 427 -0.05 3.66 14.49
CA GLY A 427 -0.65 4.50 15.54
C GLY A 427 -0.62 5.99 15.19
N MET A 428 0.46 6.46 14.55
CA MET A 428 0.60 7.86 14.11
C MET A 428 -0.23 8.16 12.85
N GLU A 429 -0.38 7.19 11.96
CA GLU A 429 -1.28 7.24 10.80
C GLU A 429 -2.75 7.34 11.22
N GLY A 430 -3.14 6.59 12.26
CA GLY A 430 -4.43 6.77 12.93
C GLY A 430 -4.62 8.17 13.54
N ILE A 431 -3.57 8.80 14.08
CA ILE A 431 -3.63 10.22 14.49
C ILE A 431 -3.84 11.12 13.28
N GLY A 432 -3.22 10.83 12.13
CA GLY A 432 -3.47 11.51 10.85
C GLY A 432 -4.94 11.42 10.40
N CYS A 433 -5.52 10.21 10.38
CA CYS A 433 -6.94 9.99 10.11
C CYS A 433 -7.86 10.74 11.09
N LEU A 434 -7.52 10.77 12.39
CA LEU A 434 -8.27 11.50 13.41
C LEU A 434 -8.23 13.02 13.15
N LEU A 435 -7.06 13.57 12.82
CA LEU A 435 -6.91 14.97 12.38
C LEU A 435 -7.73 15.24 11.12
N ALA A 436 -7.74 14.30 10.16
CA ALA A 436 -8.43 14.45 8.87
C ALA A 436 -9.96 14.50 8.99
N GLY A 437 -10.50 13.72 9.94
CA GLY A 437 -11.90 13.80 10.37
C GLY A 437 -12.19 15.08 11.16
N MET A 438 -11.34 15.47 12.13
CA MET A 438 -11.55 16.71 12.91
C MET A 438 -11.56 17.97 12.05
N TRP A 439 -10.64 18.08 11.08
CA TRP A 439 -10.58 19.20 10.12
C TRP A 439 -11.64 19.12 9.02
N GLY A 440 -12.25 17.96 8.78
CA GLY A 440 -13.27 17.83 7.73
C GLY A 440 -12.71 17.84 6.32
N SER A 441 -11.66 17.07 6.08
CA SER A 441 -11.12 16.82 4.74
C SER A 441 -12.01 15.90 3.88
N GLY A 442 -12.93 15.17 4.51
CA GLY A 442 -13.80 14.16 3.87
C GLY A 442 -13.14 12.81 3.61
N ASN A 443 -11.89 12.61 4.03
CA ASN A 443 -11.13 11.38 3.83
C ASN A 443 -10.17 11.15 5.04
N GLY A 444 -9.56 9.97 5.13
CA GLY A 444 -8.45 9.71 6.05
C GLY A 444 -7.10 10.06 5.44
N THR A 445 -6.00 9.63 6.08
CA THR A 445 -4.64 9.74 5.52
C THR A 445 -3.93 8.39 5.55
N THR A 446 -3.24 8.05 4.46
CA THR A 446 -2.44 6.82 4.31
C THR A 446 -1.05 7.15 3.75
N SER A 447 -0.19 6.14 3.71
CA SER A 447 1.12 6.18 3.04
C SER A 447 0.97 6.23 1.50
N TYR A 448 1.80 7.03 0.83
CA TYR A 448 1.70 7.20 -0.63
C TYR A 448 2.76 6.39 -1.40
N SER A 449 2.30 5.28 -1.99
CA SER A 449 3.12 4.39 -2.82
C SER A 449 3.74 5.11 -4.03
N GLU A 450 3.08 6.11 -4.63
CA GLU A 450 3.65 6.89 -5.75
C GLU A 450 4.88 7.69 -5.31
N ASN A 451 4.83 8.27 -4.10
CA ASN A 451 5.94 9.01 -3.53
C ASN A 451 7.10 8.10 -3.12
N ILE A 452 6.80 6.87 -2.69
CA ILE A 452 7.79 5.83 -2.41
C ILE A 452 8.43 5.31 -3.71
N GLY A 453 7.64 5.12 -4.77
CA GLY A 453 8.14 4.82 -6.11
C GLY A 453 9.06 5.93 -6.64
N ALA A 454 8.71 7.19 -6.40
CA ALA A 454 9.54 8.33 -6.74
C ALA A 454 10.90 8.30 -6.02
N ILE A 455 11.03 7.82 -4.78
CA ILE A 455 12.35 7.66 -4.12
C ILE A 455 13.27 6.71 -4.90
N GLY A 456 12.77 5.54 -5.28
CA GLY A 456 13.54 4.55 -6.05
C GLY A 456 14.04 5.06 -7.41
N ILE A 457 13.34 6.07 -7.95
CA ILE A 457 13.58 6.76 -9.21
C ILE A 457 14.50 7.99 -9.04
N THR A 458 14.24 8.86 -8.05
CA THR A 458 14.99 10.10 -7.79
C THR A 458 16.33 9.85 -7.13
N LYS A 459 16.45 8.75 -6.38
CA LYS A 459 17.59 8.43 -5.50
C LYS A 459 17.71 9.35 -4.28
N VAL A 460 16.59 9.92 -3.84
CA VAL A 460 16.49 10.84 -2.70
C VAL A 460 15.68 10.18 -1.58
N GLY A 461 16.37 9.55 -0.62
CA GLY A 461 15.78 8.95 0.58
C GLY A 461 15.69 9.88 1.80
N SER A 462 16.19 11.11 1.73
CA SER A 462 16.29 12.00 2.90
C SER A 462 14.94 12.35 3.53
N ARG A 463 14.82 12.10 4.83
CA ARG A 463 13.62 12.47 5.61
C ARG A 463 13.44 13.97 5.74
N ARG A 464 14.51 14.76 5.63
CA ARG A 464 14.45 16.23 5.71
C ARG A 464 13.78 16.82 4.48
N VAL A 465 14.01 16.25 3.31
CA VAL A 465 13.30 16.58 2.06
C VAL A 465 11.80 16.39 2.24
N ILE A 466 11.38 15.26 2.80
CA ILE A 466 9.96 14.94 3.01
C ILE A 466 9.32 15.84 4.08
N GLN A 467 10.04 16.16 5.16
CA GLN A 467 9.59 17.12 6.18
C GLN A 467 9.38 18.52 5.58
N ILE A 468 10.28 18.97 4.71
CA ILE A 468 10.12 20.23 3.96
C ILE A 468 8.93 20.17 2.99
N GLY A 469 8.71 19.03 2.32
CA GLY A 469 7.49 18.78 1.55
C GLY A 469 6.21 18.94 2.39
N GLY A 470 6.17 18.36 3.60
CA GLY A 470 5.05 18.51 4.53
C GLY A 470 4.80 19.95 4.99
N ILE A 471 5.85 20.75 5.18
CA ILE A 471 5.73 22.19 5.46
C ILE A 471 5.20 22.95 4.24
N ILE A 472 5.70 22.65 3.03
CA ILE A 472 5.25 23.24 1.78
C ILE A 472 3.76 22.94 1.53
N MET A 473 3.31 21.72 1.82
CA MET A 473 1.88 21.34 1.76
C MET A 473 1.00 22.22 2.65
N ILE A 474 1.40 22.45 3.91
CA ILE A 474 0.66 23.30 4.85
C ILE A 474 0.62 24.76 4.34
N LEU A 475 1.75 25.30 3.88
CA LEU A 475 1.83 26.68 3.39
C LEU A 475 1.00 26.91 2.12
N LEU A 476 1.05 25.98 1.17
CA LEU A 476 0.28 26.06 -0.07
C LEU A 476 -1.22 25.82 0.16
N ALA A 477 -1.58 24.94 1.10
CA ALA A 477 -2.97 24.70 1.50
C ALA A 477 -3.63 25.94 2.12
N VAL A 478 -2.88 26.78 2.85
CA VAL A 478 -3.41 28.03 3.41
C VAL A 478 -3.69 29.10 2.32
N PHE A 479 -3.14 28.92 1.12
CA PHE A 479 -3.29 29.84 0.00
C PHE A 479 -4.58 29.53 -0.79
N GLY A 480 -5.71 30.13 -0.41
CA GLY A 480 -7.04 29.74 -0.92
C GLY A 480 -7.20 29.81 -2.46
N LYS A 481 -6.49 30.72 -3.14
CA LYS A 481 -6.44 30.78 -4.61
C LYS A 481 -5.81 29.54 -5.26
N PHE A 482 -4.90 28.87 -4.56
CA PHE A 482 -4.21 27.66 -5.03
C PHE A 482 -5.15 26.45 -5.00
N GLY A 483 -5.90 26.26 -3.91
CA GLY A 483 -6.98 25.26 -3.86
C GLY A 483 -8.07 25.53 -4.92
N ALA A 484 -8.44 26.80 -5.12
CA ALA A 484 -9.41 27.21 -6.14
C ALA A 484 -8.95 26.90 -7.57
N LEU A 485 -7.66 27.14 -7.90
CA LEU A 485 -7.08 26.87 -9.22
C LEU A 485 -7.25 25.43 -9.67
N PHE A 486 -7.20 24.46 -8.76
CA PHE A 486 -7.31 23.05 -9.16
C PHE A 486 -8.74 22.56 -9.34
N THR A 487 -9.74 23.31 -8.87
CA THR A 487 -11.14 23.04 -9.24
C THR A 487 -11.44 23.41 -10.70
N THR A 488 -10.62 24.28 -11.33
CA THR A 488 -10.77 24.67 -12.74
C THR A 488 -10.03 23.75 -13.71
N ILE A 489 -9.45 22.63 -13.24
CA ILE A 489 -9.03 21.51 -14.09
C ILE A 489 -10.29 20.88 -14.71
N PRO A 490 -10.39 20.77 -16.05
CA PRO A 490 -11.50 20.09 -16.72
C PRO A 490 -11.64 18.62 -16.30
N ASP A 491 -12.87 18.20 -16.04
CA ASP A 491 -13.22 16.85 -15.60
C ASP A 491 -12.68 15.70 -16.49
N PRO A 492 -12.63 15.77 -17.84
CA PRO A 492 -12.06 14.68 -18.64
C PRO A 492 -10.55 14.49 -18.44
N ILE A 493 -9.81 15.52 -18.01
CA ILE A 493 -8.39 15.37 -17.64
C ILE A 493 -8.30 14.54 -16.37
N ILE A 494 -9.14 14.84 -15.38
CA ILE A 494 -9.21 14.10 -14.12
C ILE A 494 -9.63 12.64 -14.37
N GLY A 495 -10.55 12.40 -15.30
CA GLY A 495 -10.88 11.05 -15.80
C GLY A 495 -9.66 10.29 -16.34
N GLY A 496 -8.86 10.96 -17.19
CA GLY A 496 -7.62 10.39 -17.69
C GLY A 496 -6.60 10.08 -16.60
N LEU A 497 -6.52 10.90 -15.55
CA LEU A 497 -5.69 10.61 -14.37
C LEU A 497 -6.19 9.37 -13.63
N PHE A 498 -7.50 9.23 -13.39
CA PHE A 498 -8.09 8.08 -12.71
C PHE A 498 -7.78 6.75 -13.40
N CYS A 499 -7.86 6.71 -14.73
CA CYS A 499 -7.49 5.51 -15.49
C CYS A 499 -6.03 5.09 -15.25
N CYS A 500 -5.12 6.06 -15.09
CA CYS A 500 -3.71 5.78 -14.79
C CYS A 500 -3.46 5.43 -13.32
N THR A 501 -4.03 6.17 -12.36
CA THR A 501 -3.78 5.96 -10.93
C THR A 501 -4.45 4.70 -10.40
N PHE A 502 -5.72 4.44 -10.73
CA PHE A 502 -6.40 3.21 -10.29
C PHE A 502 -5.79 1.96 -10.93
N GLY A 503 -5.31 2.07 -12.17
CA GLY A 503 -4.50 1.02 -12.81
C GLY A 503 -3.19 0.74 -12.05
N MET A 504 -2.50 1.80 -11.60
CA MET A 504 -1.28 1.68 -10.79
C MET A 504 -1.56 1.05 -9.41
N VAL A 505 -2.58 1.51 -8.68
CA VAL A 505 -3.01 0.92 -7.39
C VAL A 505 -3.34 -0.57 -7.55
N THR A 506 -4.06 -0.93 -8.62
CA THR A 506 -4.37 -2.33 -8.95
C THR A 506 -3.08 -3.15 -9.15
N ALA A 507 -2.12 -2.62 -9.91
CA ALA A 507 -0.84 -3.28 -10.16
C ALA A 507 0.04 -3.38 -8.90
N VAL A 508 0.03 -2.37 -8.01
CA VAL A 508 0.71 -2.42 -6.71
C VAL A 508 0.13 -3.53 -5.84
N GLY A 509 -1.20 -3.67 -5.77
CA GLY A 509 -1.86 -4.78 -5.07
C GLY A 509 -1.37 -6.14 -5.58
N ILE A 510 -1.45 -6.35 -6.90
CA ILE A 510 -0.96 -7.56 -7.58
C ILE A 510 0.54 -7.80 -7.33
N SER A 511 1.36 -6.76 -7.24
CA SER A 511 2.82 -6.89 -7.08
C SER A 511 3.24 -7.61 -5.79
N ASN A 512 2.42 -7.60 -4.74
CA ASN A 512 2.66 -8.33 -3.49
C ASN A 512 2.75 -9.85 -3.70
N LEU A 513 2.13 -10.37 -4.76
CA LEU A 513 2.18 -11.79 -5.13
C LEU A 513 3.58 -12.27 -5.51
N ARG A 514 4.56 -11.38 -5.72
CA ARG A 514 5.97 -11.72 -5.99
C ARG A 514 6.62 -12.62 -4.93
N HIS A 515 6.04 -12.70 -3.73
CA HIS A 515 6.53 -13.53 -2.63
C HIS A 515 5.85 -14.91 -2.58
N VAL A 516 4.70 -15.07 -3.25
CA VAL A 516 3.80 -16.24 -3.20
C VAL A 516 4.18 -17.24 -4.29
N ASP A 517 4.02 -18.54 -4.01
CA ASP A 517 4.06 -19.55 -5.08
C ASP A 517 2.76 -19.52 -5.90
N LEU A 518 2.83 -18.97 -7.12
CA LEU A 518 1.70 -18.93 -8.06
C LEU A 518 1.54 -20.21 -8.90
N ASN A 519 2.39 -21.22 -8.74
CA ASN A 519 2.18 -22.54 -9.35
C ASN A 519 1.17 -23.38 -8.55
N SER A 520 1.02 -23.08 -7.26
CA SER A 520 0.08 -23.75 -6.37
C SER A 520 -1.38 -23.44 -6.72
N SER A 521 -2.15 -24.47 -7.08
CA SER A 521 -3.58 -24.37 -7.40
C SER A 521 -4.42 -23.80 -6.25
N ARG A 522 -4.03 -24.11 -4.99
CA ARG A 522 -4.56 -23.46 -3.77
C ARG A 522 -4.48 -21.95 -3.87
N ASN A 523 -3.28 -21.43 -4.14
CA ASN A 523 -2.98 -20.00 -4.10
C ASN A 523 -3.69 -19.26 -5.24
N LEU A 524 -3.70 -19.86 -6.44
CA LEU A 524 -4.47 -19.36 -7.58
C LEU A 524 -5.98 -19.31 -7.30
N PHE A 525 -6.54 -20.34 -6.66
CA PHE A 525 -7.96 -20.37 -6.29
C PHE A 525 -8.30 -19.30 -5.26
N ILE A 526 -7.52 -19.18 -4.17
CA ILE A 526 -7.71 -18.16 -3.13
C ILE A 526 -7.70 -16.77 -3.76
N LEU A 527 -6.68 -16.45 -4.56
CA LEU A 527 -6.53 -15.16 -5.22
C LEU A 527 -7.71 -14.86 -6.18
N GLY A 528 -7.98 -15.77 -7.11
CA GLY A 528 -9.01 -15.59 -8.14
C GLY A 528 -10.42 -15.47 -7.55
N PHE A 529 -10.76 -16.32 -6.58
CA PHE A 529 -12.06 -16.27 -5.90
C PHE A 529 -12.20 -14.97 -5.08
N SER A 530 -11.16 -14.56 -4.34
CA SER A 530 -11.20 -13.33 -3.53
C SER A 530 -11.38 -12.08 -4.39
N LEU A 531 -10.70 -11.99 -5.54
CA LEU A 531 -10.87 -10.90 -6.50
C LEU A 531 -12.28 -10.87 -7.09
N ILE A 532 -12.78 -11.98 -7.62
CA ILE A 532 -14.09 -11.99 -8.31
C ILE A 532 -15.24 -11.84 -7.33
N PHE A 533 -15.24 -12.58 -6.21
CA PHE A 533 -16.30 -12.49 -5.20
C PHE A 533 -16.32 -11.12 -4.51
N GLY A 534 -15.14 -10.51 -4.34
CA GLY A 534 -14.96 -9.13 -3.88
C GLY A 534 -15.51 -8.05 -4.81
N LEU A 535 -15.94 -8.37 -6.04
CA LEU A 535 -16.73 -7.49 -6.91
C LEU A 535 -18.20 -7.94 -7.00
N VAL A 536 -18.43 -9.25 -7.08
CA VAL A 536 -19.77 -9.83 -7.30
C VAL A 536 -20.74 -9.54 -6.14
N LEU A 537 -20.35 -9.81 -4.89
CA LEU A 537 -21.26 -9.61 -3.75
C LEU A 537 -21.62 -8.13 -3.54
N PRO A 538 -20.67 -7.16 -3.52
CA PRO A 538 -20.99 -5.74 -3.46
C PRO A 538 -21.85 -5.25 -4.62
N SER A 539 -21.59 -5.70 -5.85
CA SER A 539 -22.37 -5.29 -7.02
C SER A 539 -23.80 -5.81 -6.95
N TRP A 540 -24.00 -7.05 -6.47
CA TRP A 540 -25.32 -7.61 -6.24
C TRP A 540 -26.07 -6.87 -5.12
N LEU A 541 -25.42 -6.54 -4.00
CA LEU A 541 -26.04 -5.78 -2.91
C LEU A 541 -26.45 -4.37 -3.33
N ARG A 542 -25.60 -3.64 -4.07
CA ARG A 542 -25.97 -2.32 -4.65
C ARG A 542 -27.17 -2.40 -5.59
N ALA A 543 -27.37 -3.52 -6.28
CA ALA A 543 -28.52 -3.76 -7.17
C ALA A 543 -29.78 -4.26 -6.44
N ASN A 544 -29.68 -4.70 -5.17
CA ASN A 544 -30.78 -5.28 -4.40
C ASN A 544 -30.87 -4.62 -3.01
N PRO A 545 -31.22 -3.31 -2.93
CA PRO A 545 -31.41 -2.63 -1.66
C PRO A 545 -32.49 -3.31 -0.82
N GLY A 546 -32.24 -3.47 0.49
CA GLY A 546 -33.13 -4.18 1.41
C GLY A 546 -33.02 -5.71 1.40
N ALA A 547 -32.09 -6.30 0.62
CA ALA A 547 -31.83 -7.75 0.65
C ALA A 547 -31.28 -8.27 1.99
N ILE A 548 -30.73 -7.39 2.83
CA ILE A 548 -30.32 -7.69 4.20
C ILE A 548 -31.40 -7.16 5.14
N ASN A 549 -32.09 -8.08 5.82
CA ASN A 549 -33.13 -7.77 6.80
C ASN A 549 -33.07 -8.80 7.95
N THR A 550 -32.42 -8.43 9.04
CA THR A 550 -32.31 -9.19 10.29
C THR A 550 -33.38 -8.78 11.31
N GLY A 551 -34.21 -7.78 10.98
CA GLY A 551 -35.17 -7.15 11.89
C GLY A 551 -34.56 -6.10 12.83
N VAL A 552 -33.27 -5.75 12.66
CA VAL A 552 -32.56 -4.75 13.45
C VAL A 552 -31.85 -3.77 12.52
N THR A 553 -32.45 -2.58 12.33
CA THR A 553 -32.00 -1.58 11.34
C THR A 553 -30.52 -1.21 11.43
N GLU A 554 -29.99 -1.06 12.64
CA GLU A 554 -28.57 -0.74 12.86
C GLU A 554 -27.64 -1.89 12.41
N LEU A 555 -28.04 -3.14 12.65
CA LEU A 555 -27.29 -4.32 12.22
C LEU A 555 -27.36 -4.50 10.70
N ASP A 556 -28.55 -4.28 10.11
CA ASP A 556 -28.76 -4.35 8.67
C ASP A 556 -27.92 -3.32 7.93
N GLN A 557 -27.84 -2.08 8.41
CA GLN A 557 -26.96 -1.06 7.85
C GLN A 557 -25.47 -1.42 8.01
N VAL A 558 -25.04 -1.92 9.18
CA VAL A 558 -23.65 -2.34 9.42
C VAL A 558 -23.23 -3.46 8.47
N ILE A 559 -24.04 -4.51 8.33
CA ILE A 559 -23.76 -5.62 7.40
C ILE A 559 -23.80 -5.14 5.95
N THR A 560 -24.76 -4.28 5.59
CA THR A 560 -24.87 -3.71 4.23
C THR A 560 -23.63 -2.92 3.85
N VAL A 561 -23.14 -2.02 4.70
CA VAL A 561 -21.97 -1.19 4.38
C VAL A 561 -20.68 -2.04 4.33
N LEU A 562 -20.52 -3.03 5.22
CA LEU A 562 -19.38 -3.96 5.19
C LEU A 562 -19.37 -4.82 3.92
N LEU A 563 -20.49 -5.48 3.58
CA LEU A 563 -20.58 -6.37 2.43
C LEU A 563 -20.69 -5.63 1.08
N SER A 564 -21.07 -4.36 1.07
CA SER A 564 -21.01 -3.48 -0.11
C SER A 564 -19.61 -2.88 -0.35
N THR A 565 -18.63 -3.18 0.51
CA THR A 565 -17.27 -2.66 0.38
C THR A 565 -16.35 -3.70 -0.28
N ASN A 566 -16.06 -3.51 -1.58
CA ASN A 566 -15.33 -4.48 -2.42
C ASN A 566 -14.03 -5.03 -1.81
N MET A 567 -13.13 -4.13 -1.45
CA MET A 567 -11.87 -4.39 -0.74
C MET A 567 -12.05 -5.14 0.59
N ALA A 568 -13.15 -4.92 1.31
CA ALA A 568 -13.44 -5.60 2.58
C ALA A 568 -13.86 -7.04 2.34
N VAL A 569 -14.77 -7.28 1.37
CA VAL A 569 -15.21 -8.63 0.99
C VAL A 569 -14.03 -9.45 0.46
N GLY A 570 -13.29 -8.94 -0.53
CA GLY A 570 -12.17 -9.67 -1.10
C GLY A 570 -11.00 -9.86 -0.13
N GLY A 571 -10.72 -8.88 0.73
CA GLY A 571 -9.70 -8.99 1.77
C GLY A 571 -10.05 -10.00 2.86
N LEU A 572 -11.30 -9.97 3.36
CA LEU A 572 -11.78 -10.92 4.36
C LEU A 572 -11.83 -12.36 3.81
N ILE A 573 -12.31 -12.54 2.58
CA ILE A 573 -12.34 -13.86 1.92
C ILE A 573 -10.91 -14.37 1.68
N GLY A 574 -9.99 -13.52 1.21
CA GLY A 574 -8.58 -13.90 1.05
C GLY A 574 -7.92 -14.28 2.37
N LEU A 575 -8.20 -13.53 3.45
CA LEU A 575 -7.69 -13.81 4.79
C LEU A 575 -8.25 -15.12 5.38
N ILE A 576 -9.55 -15.38 5.22
CA ILE A 576 -10.19 -16.60 5.69
C ILE A 576 -9.64 -17.80 4.92
N LEU A 577 -9.68 -17.79 3.60
CA LEU A 577 -9.27 -18.93 2.77
C LEU A 577 -7.76 -19.22 2.88
N ASP A 578 -6.91 -18.20 3.00
CA ASP A 578 -5.47 -18.42 3.20
C ASP A 578 -5.10 -18.95 4.59
N ASN A 579 -5.98 -18.85 5.59
CA ASN A 579 -5.76 -19.43 6.92
C ASN A 579 -6.56 -20.71 7.18
N THR A 580 -7.61 -21.02 6.42
CA THR A 580 -8.38 -22.28 6.54
C THR A 580 -7.98 -23.37 5.55
N ILE A 581 -7.51 -23.02 4.34
CA ILE A 581 -7.05 -24.03 3.37
C ILE A 581 -5.59 -24.42 3.68
N PRO A 582 -5.26 -25.70 3.90
CA PRO A 582 -3.89 -26.15 4.22
C PRO A 582 -2.85 -25.68 3.19
N GLY A 583 -1.67 -25.25 3.65
CA GLY A 583 -0.56 -24.79 2.80
C GLY A 583 0.61 -24.27 3.63
N THR A 584 1.85 -24.40 3.12
CA THR A 584 3.06 -24.08 3.90
C THR A 584 3.34 -22.57 3.98
N LEU A 585 4.11 -22.15 4.99
CA LEU A 585 4.54 -20.75 5.13
C LEU A 585 5.39 -20.26 3.95
N GLU A 586 6.10 -21.15 3.25
CA GLU A 586 6.80 -20.79 2.02
C GLU A 586 5.83 -20.62 0.84
N GLN A 587 4.91 -21.56 0.62
CA GLN A 587 3.90 -21.47 -0.44
C GLN A 587 3.05 -20.20 -0.32
N ARG A 588 2.68 -19.83 0.92
CA ARG A 588 1.97 -18.58 1.26
C ARG A 588 2.84 -17.31 1.10
N GLY A 589 4.14 -17.45 0.87
CA GLY A 589 5.11 -16.37 0.72
C GLY A 589 5.57 -15.70 2.02
N MET A 590 5.16 -16.21 3.18
CA MET A 590 5.35 -15.56 4.48
C MET A 590 6.83 -15.42 4.85
N LEU A 591 7.66 -16.41 4.52
CA LEU A 591 9.10 -16.37 4.82
C LEU A 591 9.81 -15.25 4.04
N LYS A 592 9.61 -15.23 2.71
CA LYS A 592 10.20 -14.25 1.77
C LYS A 592 9.65 -12.83 1.97
N TRP A 593 8.48 -12.69 2.58
CA TRP A 593 7.86 -11.41 2.89
C TRP A 593 8.29 -10.85 4.26
N ARG A 594 8.41 -11.70 5.29
CA ARG A 594 8.86 -11.28 6.63
C ARG A 594 10.36 -10.99 6.73
N GLY A 595 11.17 -11.69 5.93
CA GLY A 595 12.57 -11.33 5.70
C GLY A 595 13.43 -11.19 6.96
N PHE A 596 13.58 -12.27 7.72
CA PHE A 596 14.59 -12.33 8.78
C PHE A 596 15.98 -12.05 8.18
N MET A 597 16.59 -10.93 8.56
CA MET A 597 18.02 -10.68 8.33
C MET A 597 18.77 -11.16 9.56
N GLU A 598 19.38 -12.34 9.46
CA GLU A 598 20.37 -12.81 10.43
C GLU A 598 21.72 -12.11 10.17
N ASP A 599 22.44 -11.79 11.24
CA ASP A 599 23.85 -11.38 11.31
C ASP A 599 24.38 -10.41 10.24
N HIS A 600 23.91 -9.15 10.27
CA HIS A 600 24.68 -8.02 9.73
C HIS A 600 25.36 -7.23 10.86
N PRO A 601 26.70 -7.06 10.88
CA PRO A 601 27.43 -6.50 12.02
C PRO A 601 27.17 -5.00 12.30
N GLU A 602 26.44 -4.30 11.42
CA GLU A 602 25.97 -2.91 11.63
C GLU A 602 24.47 -2.81 11.99
N TYR A 603 23.77 -3.93 12.24
CA TYR A 603 22.31 -3.96 12.47
C TYR A 603 21.82 -2.93 13.51
N ASP A 604 22.46 -2.88 14.68
CA ASP A 604 22.13 -1.92 15.76
C ASP A 604 22.22 -0.46 15.31
N ARG A 605 23.20 -0.14 14.45
CA ARG A 605 23.46 1.21 13.94
C ARG A 605 22.36 1.67 12.99
N TYR A 606 21.94 0.79 12.07
CA TYR A 606 20.81 1.08 11.18
C TYR A 606 19.47 1.12 11.93
N MET A 607 19.32 0.34 13.00
CA MET A 607 18.14 0.40 13.88
C MET A 607 18.05 1.72 14.67
N GLU A 608 19.14 2.47 14.86
CA GLU A 608 19.05 3.80 15.47
C GLU A 608 18.24 4.80 14.63
N GLY A 609 18.11 4.57 13.31
CA GLY A 609 17.23 5.35 12.43
C GLY A 609 15.75 5.28 12.84
N TYR A 610 15.33 4.23 13.55
CA TYR A 610 13.97 4.01 14.04
C TYR A 610 13.74 4.45 15.50
N ASN A 611 14.77 4.92 16.22
CA ASN A 611 14.64 5.47 17.58
C ASN A 611 13.72 6.71 17.61
N PHE A 612 13.30 7.19 18.80
CA PHE A 612 12.68 8.52 18.89
C PHE A 612 13.72 9.64 18.65
N PRO A 613 13.35 10.76 17.99
CA PRO A 613 14.27 11.89 17.74
C PRO A 613 14.64 12.68 19.01
N PHE A 614 13.92 12.46 20.11
CA PHE A 614 14.17 13.09 21.42
C PHE A 614 13.81 12.11 22.55
N GLY A 615 14.30 12.36 23.76
CA GLY A 615 13.92 11.60 24.96
C GLY A 615 14.54 10.21 25.13
N MET A 616 15.23 9.66 24.13
CA MET A 616 15.80 8.30 24.17
C MET A 616 16.67 8.00 25.41
N ASN A 617 17.42 8.99 25.92
CA ASN A 617 18.25 8.86 27.13
C ASN A 617 17.44 8.73 28.44
N LEU A 618 16.15 9.07 28.43
CA LEU A 618 15.21 8.80 29.52
C LEU A 618 14.49 7.47 29.29
N ILE A 619 14.06 7.21 28.05
CA ILE A 619 13.36 5.98 27.64
C ILE A 619 14.23 4.73 27.91
N ARG A 620 15.51 4.75 27.51
CA ARG A 620 16.48 3.66 27.77
C ARG A 620 16.72 3.41 29.28
N LYS A 621 16.41 4.36 30.17
CA LYS A 621 16.57 4.22 31.64
C LYS A 621 15.34 3.66 32.35
N VAL A 622 14.13 3.89 31.84
CA VAL A 622 12.88 3.51 32.52
C VAL A 622 12.40 2.14 32.02
N ALA A 623 12.59 1.11 32.83
CA ALA A 623 12.34 -0.30 32.48
C ALA A 623 10.91 -0.59 31.98
N CYS A 624 9.91 0.22 32.36
CA CYS A 624 8.54 0.10 31.86
C CYS A 624 8.47 0.15 30.31
N PHE A 625 9.24 1.02 29.66
CA PHE A 625 9.23 1.18 28.20
C PHE A 625 9.74 -0.05 27.42
N ARG A 626 10.31 -1.06 28.10
CA ARG A 626 10.63 -2.36 27.46
C ARG A 626 9.39 -3.21 27.12
N HIS A 627 8.24 -2.88 27.71
CA HIS A 627 6.97 -3.58 27.51
C HIS A 627 5.97 -2.77 26.66
N VAL A 628 6.38 -1.58 26.17
CA VAL A 628 5.51 -0.67 25.42
C VAL A 628 5.65 -0.94 23.92
N PRO A 629 4.65 -1.51 23.21
CA PRO A 629 4.86 -2.15 21.90
C PRO A 629 5.21 -1.23 20.72
N PHE A 630 5.15 0.10 20.89
CA PHE A 630 5.57 1.10 19.89
C PHE A 630 6.93 1.75 20.21
N CYS A 631 7.55 1.36 21.33
CA CYS A 631 8.78 1.97 21.83
C CYS A 631 10.04 1.26 21.28
N PRO A 632 11.11 1.98 20.88
CA PRO A 632 12.35 1.37 20.42
C PRO A 632 13.10 0.50 21.44
N THR A 633 12.68 0.50 22.70
CA THR A 633 13.20 -0.39 23.75
C THR A 633 12.40 -1.70 23.90
N PHE A 634 11.38 -1.91 23.07
CA PHE A 634 10.49 -3.08 23.15
C PHE A 634 11.22 -4.38 22.78
N HIS A 635 11.03 -5.42 23.60
CA HIS A 635 11.50 -6.79 23.33
C HIS A 635 10.31 -7.68 22.96
N GLU A 636 10.46 -8.51 21.92
CA GLU A 636 9.35 -9.33 21.40
C GLU A 636 8.89 -10.44 22.36
N ASP A 637 9.65 -10.70 23.43
CA ASP A 637 9.30 -11.60 24.53
C ASP A 637 7.93 -11.30 25.18
N PHE A 638 7.41 -10.08 25.06
CA PHE A 638 6.06 -9.75 25.51
C PHE A 638 4.96 -10.41 24.67
N ILE A 639 5.17 -10.59 23.36
CA ILE A 639 4.22 -11.28 22.46
C ILE A 639 4.28 -12.80 22.69
N SER A 640 5.48 -13.36 22.93
CA SER A 640 5.60 -14.77 23.29
C SER A 640 4.99 -15.07 24.67
N PHE A 641 5.10 -14.16 25.64
CA PHE A 641 4.40 -14.24 26.93
C PHE A 641 2.86 -14.25 26.78
N LEU A 642 2.30 -13.41 25.89
CA LEU A 642 0.85 -13.37 25.65
C LEU A 642 0.33 -14.56 24.84
N THR A 643 1.11 -15.10 23.89
CA THR A 643 0.67 -16.20 23.01
C THR A 643 1.05 -17.60 23.50
N CYS A 644 1.97 -17.73 24.45
CA CYS A 644 2.36 -19.02 25.05
C CYS A 644 2.15 -19.01 26.56
N GLY A 645 0.94 -19.41 26.98
CA GLY A 645 0.55 -19.58 28.38
C GLY A 645 1.22 -20.76 29.11
N ARG A 646 2.55 -20.88 29.04
CA ARG A 646 3.32 -21.88 29.81
C ARG A 646 4.71 -21.35 30.17
N LYS A 647 5.07 -21.45 31.46
CA LYS A 647 6.39 -21.05 31.96
C LYS A 647 7.49 -21.77 31.19
N ARG A 648 8.42 -21.03 30.60
CA ARG A 648 9.72 -21.57 30.16
C ARG A 648 10.45 -22.02 31.43
N SER A 649 10.52 -23.33 31.67
CA SER A 649 11.28 -23.86 32.79
C SER A 649 12.75 -23.46 32.63
N LYS A 650 13.39 -23.03 33.72
CA LYS A 650 14.84 -22.88 33.74
C LYS A 650 15.46 -24.27 33.88
N ASN A 651 15.70 -24.93 32.75
CA ASN A 651 16.82 -25.87 32.73
C ASN A 651 18.10 -25.04 32.66
N THR A 652 18.90 -25.13 33.71
CA THR A 652 20.33 -24.87 33.62
C THR A 652 20.93 -25.90 32.67
N ASP A 653 21.74 -25.45 31.71
CA ASP A 653 23.12 -25.93 31.50
C ASP A 653 23.65 -25.51 30.13
N SER A 654 24.41 -24.42 30.10
CA SER A 654 25.45 -24.10 29.12
C SER A 654 26.22 -22.88 29.64
N GLN A 655 27.53 -22.85 29.44
CA GLN A 655 28.43 -21.90 30.11
C GLN A 655 28.57 -20.61 29.29
N THR A 656 28.32 -19.47 29.91
CA THR A 656 28.88 -18.18 29.49
C THR A 656 30.03 -17.81 30.42
N PRO A 657 31.27 -17.59 29.93
CA PRO A 657 32.35 -17.07 30.76
C PRO A 657 32.06 -15.61 31.15
N ASP A 658 32.11 -15.29 32.45
CA ASP A 658 32.01 -13.91 32.93
C ASP A 658 33.17 -13.06 32.40
N THR A 659 32.87 -11.91 31.79
CA THR A 659 33.86 -10.86 31.53
C THR A 659 33.60 -9.66 32.43
N LYS A 660 34.45 -9.52 33.46
CA LYS A 660 34.58 -8.29 34.26
C LYS A 660 36.05 -7.90 34.43
N PRO A 661 36.35 -6.59 34.59
CA PRO A 661 37.69 -6.03 34.39
C PRO A 661 38.51 -5.97 35.69
N TYR A 662 39.62 -5.19 35.65
CA TYR A 662 40.68 -5.00 36.66
C TYR A 662 41.75 -6.11 36.66
N ALA A 663 43.05 -5.83 36.81
CA ALA A 663 43.77 -4.55 36.79
C ALA A 663 45.24 -4.76 36.33
N VAL A 664 45.98 -3.66 36.14
CA VAL A 664 47.45 -3.67 35.97
C VAL A 664 48.12 -3.90 37.32
N ASP A 665 49.23 -4.65 37.36
CA ASP A 665 50.26 -4.49 38.39
C ASP A 665 51.67 -4.73 37.82
N MET A 666 52.72 -4.30 38.52
CA MET A 666 54.11 -4.25 38.03
C MET A 666 55.12 -4.87 39.01
N THR A 667 56.04 -5.70 38.50
CA THR A 667 57.44 -5.91 38.96
C THR A 667 58.13 -6.84 37.93
N ALA A 668 59.35 -6.57 37.42
CA ALA A 668 60.68 -6.83 38.01
C ALA A 668 60.98 -8.34 38.23
N GLU A 669 62.16 -8.91 37.88
CA GLU A 669 63.39 -8.31 37.30
C GLU A 669 64.37 -9.35 36.67
N ASP A 670 65.30 -8.83 35.85
CA ASP A 670 66.72 -9.24 35.68
C ASP A 670 67.21 -10.36 34.69
N SER A 671 68.32 -10.03 33.98
CA SER A 671 69.25 -10.85 33.15
C SER A 671 68.68 -11.67 31.95
N GLY A 672 69.32 -11.86 30.78
CA GLY A 672 70.64 -11.53 30.19
C GLY A 672 71.01 -12.63 29.15
N MET A 673 71.85 -12.51 28.11
CA MET A 673 72.64 -11.41 27.52
C MET A 673 73.28 -11.87 26.17
N ASN A 674 73.25 -11.07 25.08
CA ASN A 674 74.15 -11.10 23.87
C ASN A 674 74.14 -12.35 22.91
N SER A 675 74.57 -12.32 21.62
CA SER A 675 74.84 -11.23 20.62
C SER A 675 75.21 -11.74 19.19
N MET A 676 74.91 -10.92 18.15
CA MET A 676 75.72 -10.62 16.92
C MET A 676 75.97 -11.64 15.74
N ILE A 677 76.10 -11.05 14.51
CA ILE A 677 76.67 -11.57 13.22
C ILE A 677 75.82 -12.65 12.49
N GLY A 678 75.63 -12.74 11.16
CA GLY A 678 76.02 -12.00 9.92
C GLY A 678 75.13 -12.50 8.73
N ASP A 679 75.37 -12.38 7.40
CA ASP A 679 76.36 -11.76 6.49
C ASP A 679 75.80 -11.80 5.01
N ARG A 680 76.45 -11.14 4.03
CA ARG A 680 76.40 -11.31 2.53
C ARG A 680 75.34 -10.68 1.61
N LEU A 681 75.71 -9.52 1.06
CA LEU A 681 75.98 -9.22 -0.38
C LEU A 681 75.14 -9.84 -1.53
N HIS A 682 74.61 -8.98 -2.43
CA HIS A 682 75.14 -8.83 -3.81
C HIS A 682 74.67 -7.52 -4.54
N HIS A 683 75.36 -7.17 -5.64
CA HIS A 683 75.29 -5.97 -6.52
C HIS A 683 73.98 -5.74 -7.33
N HIS A 684 73.70 -4.63 -8.09
CA HIS A 684 74.53 -3.52 -8.64
C HIS A 684 73.75 -2.18 -8.95
N ARG A 685 74.44 -1.22 -9.61
CA ARG A 685 74.06 0.16 -10.08
C ARG A 685 72.91 0.20 -11.12
N GLY A 686 72.29 1.33 -11.53
CA GLY A 686 72.48 2.80 -11.31
C GLY A 686 71.37 3.63 -12.03
N SER A 687 71.15 4.94 -11.77
CA SER A 687 71.70 6.13 -12.49
C SER A 687 71.44 6.17 -14.02
N ASP A 688 70.85 7.18 -14.70
CA ASP A 688 70.36 8.56 -14.38
C ASP A 688 69.36 9.04 -15.49
N THR A 689 68.68 10.20 -15.31
CA THR A 689 68.08 11.09 -16.38
C THR A 689 66.94 10.52 -17.29
N ASP A 690 66.07 11.26 -18.01
CA ASP A 690 65.80 12.72 -18.14
C ASP A 690 64.31 13.03 -18.55
N PHE A 691 64.04 14.29 -18.92
CA PHE A 691 62.79 15.00 -19.30
C PHE A 691 61.85 14.49 -20.43
N GLU A 692 60.69 15.18 -20.53
CA GLU A 692 59.79 15.47 -21.70
C GLU A 692 58.58 14.57 -22.12
N ASP A 693 57.39 15.13 -21.87
CA ASP A 693 56.23 15.42 -22.77
C ASP A 693 55.18 14.42 -23.35
N GLU A 694 53.93 14.93 -23.27
CA GLU A 694 52.72 14.84 -24.12
C GLU A 694 51.82 13.57 -24.34
N LEU A 695 50.53 13.77 -23.96
CA LEU A 695 49.29 13.34 -24.65
C LEU A 695 48.86 11.82 -24.55
N PRO A 696 47.66 11.40 -25.05
CA PRO A 696 46.45 11.45 -24.21
C PRO A 696 45.55 10.18 -24.21
N ALA A 697 44.38 10.28 -23.58
CA ALA A 697 43.41 9.20 -23.27
C ALA A 697 42.75 8.47 -24.46
N ILE A 698 42.28 7.23 -24.20
CA ILE A 698 41.32 6.45 -25.03
C ILE A 698 40.43 5.56 -24.12
N TYR A 699 39.14 5.40 -24.49
CA TYR A 699 38.17 4.48 -23.88
C TYR A 699 38.33 3.03 -24.40
N PRO A 700 37.69 2.04 -23.75
CA PRO A 700 36.96 1.05 -24.54
C PRO A 700 35.53 0.77 -24.06
N THR A 701 34.58 0.84 -24.99
CA THR A 701 33.26 0.21 -24.88
C THR A 701 33.32 -1.26 -25.30
N ARG A 702 32.51 -2.13 -24.67
CA ARG A 702 31.97 -3.37 -25.26
C ARG A 702 30.65 -3.71 -24.56
N THR A 703 29.48 -3.54 -25.19
CA THR A 703 28.85 -4.38 -26.23
C THR A 703 28.10 -5.57 -25.63
N SER A 704 26.77 -5.52 -25.73
CA SER A 704 25.82 -6.58 -25.38
C SER A 704 25.76 -7.68 -26.46
N VAL A 705 25.40 -8.90 -26.06
CA VAL A 705 24.91 -9.95 -26.97
C VAL A 705 23.69 -10.63 -26.33
N LEU A 706 22.54 -10.49 -27.01
CA LEU A 706 21.28 -11.25 -26.90
C LEU A 706 20.79 -11.59 -25.48
#